data_AF-A0A9D8MV85-F1
#
_entry.id   AF-A0A9D8MV85-F1
#
_cell.length_a   1.000
_cell.length_b   1.000
_cell.length_c   1.000
_cell.angle_alpha   90.00
_cell.angle_beta   90.00
_cell.angle_gamma   90.00
#
_symmetry.space_group_name_H-M   'P 1'
#
loop_
_entity.id
_entity.type
_entity.pdbx_description
1 polymer ?
#
loop_
_entity_poly.entity_id
_entity_poly.type
_entity_poly.pdbx_seq_one_letter_code
_entity_poly.pdbx_strand_id
1 'polypeptide(L)'
;SGETEGSPYYYVFNAGNDGGYVIVSGDDRVEPILGYVEEGTFDPDNIPENMRSWLQLYADQISFIIENDIQPGDPRIQKRNKVQGTKHSIPELMKSRWNQGHPYNLTCPQYYKGDGTRAYPATGCAATAMAQVIYYYQYPEKTKTQIPAHSKTYTLDNGTQKTVTAKAVPRNTKLDWEHMRDTYSCGSDHEHDRPDTAVANLMLYCGQALKMGWGASSGADTSKSRDALVTYFGFDARAFWANRPNYTIDEWFDMLYDEMEAGYPVLYRGHSSGGGHAFVIDGFDGDNLFHVNWGWGGGSNGWFLISILNPGDTSGIGASSSSDGYSMTQGGCFNLRTPDTPRESYLTISDVTITANGIKAKFTNKTGAKGTFHTGVVMLDENGELALVGTKQSISGMADGNSQTKTFAIAGRLPEGTYKLSPASKPSRSEVWHAKYNMHNEYIEAVVDSLGNTDIHFPYPTYEDISIDTITFPGTRIVGKEQEVKVRFRNDGKEYFKTIYFFASKTQTKVYTESKSMVSVRSGETVDVSYFFKPSETGTYNLWFCTDDKGSNVMGQGTMEIISEAEAVQANLTITSFDIHNLVNGAAVGKRLIGQAKIKNNGSLPYHANVKLQLWSQKVGSNTAYSGTTRSYPVEIAPGKTGTVDFEFDGLSEGYYYRIKAMYSNQDGTLGSGGIWDHRWEMKPGILIWKADGSVDGKAYSATLNAGTTTVGFFANCNKITRLTLNRNNPNVIYIFAADMTLPKTNSAFNAVIGSHAERIDLVNDKAYYIAKSFDADSASFTYTFPETEDGTKWHAFTMPFASDSILIDSIPVALDDSLKHFWIYEFGAEGDNGEVVFKPATELRSGTPYIIAGDSTMAGRSLVFHALNVPFFKTGTDKMLVTSPSFKFHGNTFQPKLKDIYILNEEGTAFEYITTTKALNAMEPYFTTNLADSVAPTSIVLPDIPVVAVREATLDEMSSEPVIAGTYDVLTLKRTFEAGYNTICLPFAVDDIASVFGQDAQAYEFFGLMGNDINFVKIDTLAAGQPYIIYLPEAISEDIVLSNISIDEESTQPGFVIKDGTHFRGIYHLVTSDIYSMELHKLNADGTLEKYAPGEIINGFRAVFSIPWEGMTLRFYEDATGIRSIDNGQLTIDNVIYNLAGQRISKPQKGIIINKGKKIYIR
;
A
#
# COMPACT_ATOMS: atom_id res chain seq x y z
N SER A 1 -30.93 -8.77 -6.28
CA SER A 1 -31.48 -7.52 -5.76
C SER A 1 -32.49 -7.84 -4.68
N GLY A 2 -32.65 -6.97 -3.67
CA GLY A 2 -33.86 -6.91 -2.85
C GLY A 2 -34.73 -5.76 -3.36
N GLU A 3 -36.03 -5.96 -3.55
CA GLU A 3 -36.99 -4.92 -4.00
C GLU A 3 -38.42 -5.12 -3.49
N THR A 4 -39.14 -4.00 -3.32
CA THR A 4 -40.56 -3.76 -3.67
C THR A 4 -40.70 -2.42 -4.41
N GLU A 5 -41.62 -2.33 -5.38
CA GLU A 5 -41.97 -1.20 -6.28
C GLU A 5 -41.08 0.07 -6.24
N GLY A 6 -39.99 0.06 -7.02
CA GLY A 6 -39.25 1.26 -7.42
C GLY A 6 -37.81 1.33 -6.90
N SER A 7 -36.89 0.73 -7.66
CA SER A 7 -35.42 0.75 -7.52
C SER A 7 -34.82 -0.31 -6.57
N PRO A 8 -33.78 -1.07 -7.01
CA PRO A 8 -33.12 -2.08 -6.20
C PRO A 8 -32.43 -1.47 -5.01
N TYR A 9 -32.50 -2.11 -3.84
CA TYR A 9 -31.81 -1.58 -2.68
C TYR A 9 -30.29 -1.83 -2.72
N TYR A 10 -29.84 -2.94 -3.29
CA TYR A 10 -28.41 -3.15 -3.55
C TYR A 10 -28.25 -4.15 -4.69
N TYR A 11 -27.06 -4.13 -5.27
CA TYR A 11 -26.60 -5.00 -6.33
C TYR A 11 -25.39 -5.78 -5.84
N VAL A 12 -25.24 -7.03 -6.26
CA VAL A 12 -23.98 -7.78 -6.07
C VAL A 12 -23.51 -8.20 -7.44
N PHE A 13 -22.30 -7.79 -7.79
CA PHE A 13 -21.67 -8.08 -9.07
C PHE A 13 -20.50 -9.03 -8.83
N ASN A 14 -20.66 -10.29 -9.21
CA ASN A 14 -19.52 -11.19 -9.36
C ASN A 14 -18.65 -10.70 -10.51
N ALA A 15 -17.34 -10.62 -10.33
CA ALA A 15 -16.40 -10.29 -11.40
C ALA A 15 -16.15 -11.47 -12.36
N GLY A 16 -16.72 -12.65 -12.08
CA GLY A 16 -16.45 -13.89 -12.81
C GLY A 16 -15.10 -14.49 -12.43
N ASN A 17 -14.75 -15.69 -12.92
CA ASN A 17 -13.44 -16.34 -12.67
C ASN A 17 -12.98 -16.69 -11.27
N ASP A 18 -13.88 -16.78 -10.29
CA ASP A 18 -13.42 -16.74 -8.89
C ASP A 18 -12.51 -15.51 -8.70
N GLY A 19 -12.77 -14.43 -9.46
CA GLY A 19 -12.13 -13.13 -9.40
C GLY A 19 -12.94 -12.18 -8.52
N GLY A 20 -13.75 -12.74 -7.63
CA GLY A 20 -14.38 -12.00 -6.57
C GLY A 20 -15.79 -11.49 -6.88
N TYR A 21 -16.29 -10.66 -5.99
CA TYR A 21 -17.60 -10.02 -6.08
C TYR A 21 -17.60 -8.68 -5.37
N VAL A 22 -18.36 -7.72 -5.87
CA VAL A 22 -18.59 -6.41 -5.24
C VAL A 22 -20.06 -6.23 -4.92
N ILE A 23 -20.36 -5.68 -3.76
CA ILE A 23 -21.71 -5.36 -3.31
C ILE A 23 -21.86 -3.85 -3.36
N VAL A 24 -22.84 -3.38 -4.12
CA VAL A 24 -23.05 -1.96 -4.45
C VAL A 24 -24.42 -1.55 -3.93
N SER A 25 -24.52 -0.40 -3.26
CA SER A 25 -25.83 0.18 -2.92
C SER A 25 -26.64 0.47 -4.18
N GLY A 26 -27.96 0.34 -4.09
CA GLY A 26 -28.87 0.75 -5.16
C GLY A 26 -29.55 2.09 -4.92
N ASP A 27 -29.06 2.85 -3.94
CA ASP A 27 -29.49 4.21 -3.67
C ASP A 27 -28.30 5.11 -3.34
N ASP A 28 -28.19 6.22 -4.08
CA ASP A 28 -27.07 7.18 -4.03
C ASP A 28 -26.99 7.95 -2.69
N ARG A 29 -27.99 7.78 -1.83
CA ARG A 29 -28.05 8.38 -0.49
C ARG A 29 -27.15 7.63 0.52
N VAL A 30 -26.84 6.34 0.35
CA VAL A 30 -25.95 5.58 1.27
C VAL A 30 -24.60 5.23 0.64
N GLU A 31 -23.76 4.47 1.37
CA GLU A 31 -22.43 4.05 0.89
C GLU A 31 -22.52 3.27 -0.43
N PRO A 32 -21.86 3.72 -1.51
CA PRO A 32 -21.97 3.06 -2.82
C PRO A 32 -21.41 1.65 -2.84
N ILE A 33 -20.32 1.35 -2.12
CA ILE A 33 -19.72 0.01 -2.06
C ILE A 33 -19.80 -0.52 -0.63
N LEU A 34 -20.52 -1.61 -0.45
CA LEU A 34 -20.88 -2.16 0.85
C LEU A 34 -19.88 -3.23 1.33
N GLY A 35 -19.12 -3.80 0.39
CA GLY A 35 -18.04 -4.77 0.60
C GLY A 35 -17.69 -5.47 -0.70
N TYR A 36 -16.46 -5.97 -0.83
CA TYR A 36 -16.07 -6.76 -1.99
C TYR A 36 -15.01 -7.79 -1.64
N VAL A 37 -14.98 -8.87 -2.40
CA VAL A 37 -13.99 -9.95 -2.34
C VAL A 37 -13.32 -9.97 -3.69
N GLU A 38 -12.00 -10.19 -3.75
CA GLU A 38 -11.23 -10.19 -5.00
C GLU A 38 -11.04 -11.57 -5.61
N GLU A 39 -11.24 -12.63 -4.82
CA GLU A 39 -11.14 -14.00 -5.26
C GLU A 39 -12.27 -14.86 -4.68
N GLY A 40 -12.84 -15.75 -5.49
CA GLY A 40 -14.07 -16.49 -5.18
C GLY A 40 -15.30 -15.88 -5.85
N THR A 41 -16.48 -16.41 -5.52
CA THR A 41 -17.74 -16.04 -6.17
C THR A 41 -18.82 -15.94 -5.10
N PHE A 42 -19.60 -14.87 -5.12
CA PHE A 42 -20.83 -14.76 -4.34
C PHE A 42 -21.91 -15.61 -4.98
N ASP A 43 -22.28 -16.72 -4.34
CA ASP A 43 -23.38 -17.58 -4.77
C ASP A 43 -24.67 -17.18 -4.06
N PRO A 44 -25.64 -16.54 -4.73
CA PRO A 44 -26.82 -16.02 -4.05
C PRO A 44 -27.82 -17.13 -3.63
N ASP A 45 -27.60 -18.36 -4.08
CA ASP A 45 -28.41 -19.54 -3.72
C ASP A 45 -27.82 -20.32 -2.55
N ASN A 46 -26.53 -20.15 -2.32
CA ASN A 46 -25.80 -20.74 -1.22
C ASN A 46 -25.14 -19.65 -0.37
N ILE A 47 -25.82 -18.50 -0.23
CA ILE A 47 -25.44 -17.46 0.71
C ILE A 47 -25.61 -18.08 2.09
N PRO A 48 -24.55 -18.27 2.86
CA PRO A 48 -24.69 -18.62 4.26
C PRO A 48 -25.55 -17.58 4.94
N GLU A 49 -26.41 -18.01 5.86
CA GLU A 49 -27.45 -17.14 6.40
C GLU A 49 -26.87 -15.80 6.85
N ASN A 50 -25.68 -15.80 7.45
CA ASN A 50 -24.96 -14.59 7.84
C ASN A 50 -24.79 -13.56 6.75
N MET A 51 -24.41 -13.95 5.55
CA MET A 51 -24.22 -12.96 4.50
C MET A 51 -25.54 -12.47 3.93
N ARG A 52 -26.58 -13.32 3.95
CA ARG A 52 -27.93 -12.93 3.57
C ARG A 52 -28.41 -11.82 4.52
N SER A 53 -28.22 -12.04 5.82
CA SER A 53 -28.45 -11.08 6.89
C SER A 53 -27.78 -9.74 6.67
N TRP A 54 -26.48 -9.79 6.35
CA TRP A 54 -25.68 -8.59 6.23
C TRP A 54 -25.94 -7.82 4.93
N LEU A 55 -26.30 -8.49 3.84
CA LEU A 55 -26.71 -7.81 2.62
C LEU A 55 -28.07 -7.14 2.78
N GLN A 56 -28.98 -7.87 3.40
CA GLN A 56 -30.30 -7.37 3.69
C GLN A 56 -30.27 -6.22 4.71
N LEU A 57 -29.22 -6.17 5.55
CA LEU A 57 -28.83 -5.02 6.36
C LEU A 57 -28.59 -3.71 5.61
N TYR A 58 -28.28 -3.77 4.33
CA TYR A 58 -28.24 -2.58 3.50
C TYR A 58 -29.56 -2.34 2.79
N ALA A 59 -30.27 -3.41 2.41
CA ALA A 59 -31.54 -3.26 1.70
C ALA A 59 -32.58 -2.44 2.45
N ASP A 60 -32.88 -2.81 3.69
CA ASP A 60 -33.87 -2.05 4.47
C ASP A 60 -33.33 -0.67 4.91
N GLN A 61 -32.01 -0.43 4.78
CA GLN A 61 -31.40 0.88 5.04
C GLN A 61 -31.96 1.86 4.04
N ILE A 62 -31.85 1.41 2.81
CA ILE A 62 -32.27 2.10 1.62
C ILE A 62 -33.80 2.12 1.51
N SER A 63 -34.48 1.03 1.86
CA SER A 63 -35.94 0.95 1.90
C SER A 63 -36.55 2.03 2.80
N PHE A 64 -36.08 2.18 4.04
CA PHE A 64 -36.58 3.24 4.94
C PHE A 64 -36.31 4.65 4.41
N ILE A 65 -35.16 4.86 3.76
CA ILE A 65 -34.81 6.15 3.15
C ILE A 65 -35.79 6.47 2.00
N ILE A 66 -36.20 5.47 1.24
CA ILE A 66 -37.24 5.58 0.19
C ILE A 66 -38.63 5.80 0.81
N GLU A 67 -39.07 4.98 1.76
CA GLU A 67 -40.41 5.01 2.34
C GLU A 67 -40.71 6.29 3.13
N ASN A 68 -39.68 6.90 3.74
CA ASN A 68 -39.83 8.11 4.53
C ASN A 68 -39.44 9.38 3.78
N ASP A 69 -39.27 9.30 2.46
CA ASP A 69 -38.90 10.41 1.57
C ASP A 69 -37.71 11.22 2.11
N ILE A 70 -36.70 10.51 2.62
CA ILE A 70 -35.58 11.13 3.32
C ILE A 70 -34.66 11.76 2.27
N GLN A 71 -34.49 13.07 2.37
CA GLN A 71 -33.76 13.87 1.37
C GLN A 71 -32.25 13.78 1.58
N PRO A 72 -31.42 13.78 0.52
CA PRO A 72 -29.96 13.84 0.63
C PRO A 72 -29.50 14.92 1.62
N GLY A 73 -28.64 14.56 2.59
CA GLY A 73 -28.15 15.47 3.65
C GLY A 73 -28.95 15.44 4.96
N ASP A 74 -30.03 14.65 5.04
CA ASP A 74 -30.74 14.39 6.30
C ASP A 74 -29.86 13.53 7.25
N PRO A 75 -29.75 13.85 8.56
CA PRO A 75 -28.94 13.07 9.51
C PRO A 75 -29.34 11.59 9.65
N ARG A 76 -30.54 11.21 9.19
CA ARG A 76 -30.98 9.80 9.09
C ARG A 76 -30.37 9.04 7.92
N ILE A 77 -29.76 9.74 6.95
CA ILE A 77 -29.05 9.18 5.80
C ILE A 77 -27.58 9.09 6.14
N GLN A 78 -27.06 7.86 6.10
CA GLN A 78 -25.68 7.58 6.38
C GLN A 78 -24.89 7.45 5.07
N LYS A 79 -24.17 8.51 4.69
CA LYS A 79 -22.86 8.32 4.05
C LYS A 79 -21.84 8.27 5.18
N ARG A 80 -20.95 7.28 5.19
CA ARG A 80 -19.90 7.22 6.20
C ARG A 80 -18.97 8.40 6.00
N ASN A 81 -19.16 9.46 6.78
CA ASN A 81 -18.19 10.53 6.98
C ASN A 81 -18.07 10.76 8.49
N LYS A 82 -16.89 10.88 9.11
CA LYS A 82 -15.67 11.50 8.61
C LYS A 82 -14.43 10.76 9.09
N VAL A 83 -13.61 10.32 8.16
CA VAL A 83 -12.17 10.27 8.41
C VAL A 83 -11.70 11.70 8.70
N GLN A 84 -10.94 11.92 9.77
CA GLN A 84 -10.14 13.15 9.88
C GLN A 84 -8.91 12.99 8.98
N GLY A 85 -8.78 13.86 7.97
CA GLY A 85 -7.71 13.84 6.98
C GLY A 85 -7.97 12.95 5.76
N THR A 86 -7.09 12.97 4.78
CA THR A 86 -7.15 12.03 3.65
C THR A 86 -6.54 10.69 4.03
N LYS A 87 -7.05 9.60 3.45
CA LYS A 87 -6.55 8.24 3.65
C LYS A 87 -6.24 7.61 2.30
N HIS A 88 -5.10 6.94 2.21
CA HIS A 88 -4.65 6.25 1.00
C HIS A 88 -5.19 4.82 1.00
N SER A 89 -5.49 4.27 -0.18
CA SER A 89 -5.62 2.82 -0.31
C SER A 89 -4.29 2.14 0.05
N ILE A 90 -4.36 1.11 0.88
CA ILE A 90 -3.24 0.26 1.31
C ILE A 90 -3.54 -1.14 0.77
N PRO A 91 -2.74 -1.65 -0.20
CA PRO A 91 -2.95 -3.00 -0.73
C PRO A 91 -2.76 -4.06 0.36
N GLU A 92 -3.16 -5.30 0.08
CA GLU A 92 -2.90 -6.40 1.02
C GLU A 92 -1.40 -6.53 1.34
N LEU A 93 -1.07 -6.48 2.63
CA LEU A 93 0.29 -6.62 3.14
C LEU A 93 0.74 -8.09 3.06
N MET A 94 -0.17 -9.05 3.28
CA MET A 94 0.20 -10.46 3.41
C MET A 94 -0.15 -11.29 2.18
N LYS A 95 0.88 -11.88 1.57
CA LYS A 95 0.73 -12.80 0.42
C LYS A 95 0.25 -14.20 0.83
N SER A 96 0.40 -14.60 2.10
CA SER A 96 0.05 -15.95 2.56
C SER A 96 -1.46 -16.23 2.53
N ARG A 97 -1.85 -17.37 1.96
CA ARG A 97 -3.22 -17.89 1.96
C ARG A 97 -3.25 -19.24 2.67
N TRP A 98 -2.98 -19.24 3.97
CA TRP A 98 -2.86 -20.49 4.75
C TRP A 98 -4.21 -20.99 5.26
N ASN A 99 -4.29 -22.29 5.53
CA ASN A 99 -5.50 -22.97 6.00
C ASN A 99 -5.22 -23.76 7.30
N GLN A 100 -6.23 -24.42 7.84
CA GLN A 100 -6.14 -25.19 9.09
C GLN A 100 -6.07 -26.71 8.89
N GLY A 101 -6.37 -27.18 7.68
CA GLY A 101 -6.30 -28.59 7.30
C GLY A 101 -4.92 -29.01 6.80
N HIS A 102 -4.86 -30.08 6.02
CA HIS A 102 -3.63 -30.52 5.36
C HIS A 102 -3.13 -29.46 4.36
N PRO A 103 -1.81 -29.19 4.24
CA PRO A 103 -0.70 -29.77 5.00
C PRO A 103 -0.40 -29.07 6.35
N TYR A 104 -1.06 -27.96 6.64
CA TYR A 104 -0.80 -27.09 7.80
C TYR A 104 -0.89 -27.81 9.16
N ASN A 105 -1.70 -28.86 9.27
CA ASN A 105 -1.88 -29.63 10.51
C ASN A 105 -1.03 -30.90 10.64
N LEU A 106 -0.10 -31.17 9.70
CA LEU A 106 0.63 -32.45 9.61
C LEU A 106 1.37 -32.84 10.89
N THR A 107 1.96 -31.88 11.60
CA THR A 107 2.71 -32.14 12.84
C THR A 107 1.91 -31.84 14.11
N CYS A 108 0.65 -31.41 13.99
CA CYS A 108 -0.23 -31.25 15.13
C CYS A 108 -0.54 -32.60 15.79
N PRO A 109 -0.64 -32.65 17.13
CA PRO A 109 -0.88 -33.91 17.83
C PRO A 109 -2.29 -34.45 17.53
N GLN A 110 -2.36 -35.69 17.04
CA GLN A 110 -3.64 -36.35 16.76
C GLN A 110 -4.53 -36.41 18.01
N TYR A 111 -5.80 -36.06 17.84
CA TYR A 111 -6.79 -36.06 18.93
C TYR A 111 -7.63 -37.33 18.92
N TYR A 112 -8.28 -37.65 20.05
CA TYR A 112 -9.25 -38.75 20.13
C TYR A 112 -10.68 -38.26 19.88
N LYS A 113 -11.41 -38.93 18.99
CA LYS A 113 -12.86 -38.78 18.84
C LYS A 113 -13.61 -39.50 19.96
N GLY A 114 -14.92 -39.22 20.11
CA GLY A 114 -15.77 -39.87 21.12
C GLY A 114 -15.72 -41.41 21.07
N ASP A 115 -15.64 -41.98 19.87
CA ASP A 115 -15.52 -43.42 19.63
C ASP A 115 -14.15 -44.04 19.98
N GLY A 116 -13.16 -43.23 20.37
CA GLY A 116 -11.80 -43.67 20.71
C GLY A 116 -10.83 -43.77 19.53
N THR A 117 -11.26 -43.44 18.30
CA THR A 117 -10.37 -43.37 17.14
C THR A 117 -9.52 -42.08 17.15
N ARG A 118 -8.37 -42.11 16.47
CA ARG A 118 -7.50 -40.94 16.32
C ARG A 118 -7.73 -40.23 14.99
N ALA A 119 -7.65 -38.91 15.00
CA ALA A 119 -7.70 -38.09 13.79
C ALA A 119 -6.74 -36.89 13.88
N TYR A 120 -6.35 -36.35 12.73
CA TYR A 120 -5.62 -35.08 12.67
C TYR A 120 -6.55 -33.94 13.10
N PRO A 121 -6.09 -33.03 13.98
CA PRO A 121 -6.88 -31.88 14.38
C PRO A 121 -6.80 -30.78 13.33
N ALA A 122 -7.70 -29.80 13.38
CA ALA A 122 -7.42 -28.49 12.78
C ALA A 122 -6.27 -27.81 13.53
N THR A 123 -5.48 -26.96 12.86
CA THR A 123 -4.43 -26.15 13.54
C THR A 123 -5.04 -25.18 14.56
N GLY A 124 -6.22 -24.63 14.25
CA GLY A 124 -6.92 -23.60 15.01
C GLY A 124 -6.74 -22.21 14.37
N CYS A 125 -7.81 -21.42 14.34
CA CYS A 125 -7.83 -20.10 13.71
C CYS A 125 -6.81 -19.15 14.33
N ALA A 126 -6.72 -19.11 15.67
CA ALA A 126 -5.75 -18.28 16.37
C ALA A 126 -4.28 -18.68 16.08
N ALA A 127 -3.99 -19.98 15.91
CA ALA A 127 -2.65 -20.44 15.53
C ALA A 127 -2.32 -20.06 14.07
N THR A 128 -3.31 -20.17 13.18
CA THR A 128 -3.17 -19.85 11.76
C THR A 128 -2.95 -18.35 11.56
N ALA A 129 -3.79 -17.49 12.15
CA ALA A 129 -3.60 -16.04 12.12
C ALA A 129 -2.23 -15.62 12.68
N MET A 130 -1.84 -16.18 13.84
CA MET A 130 -0.52 -15.92 14.43
C MET A 130 0.63 -16.40 13.54
N ALA A 131 0.53 -17.59 12.94
CA ALA A 131 1.57 -18.14 12.07
C ALA A 131 1.73 -17.31 10.78
N GLN A 132 0.62 -16.87 10.17
CA GLN A 132 0.67 -16.00 8.99
C GLN A 132 1.37 -14.67 9.31
N VAL A 133 1.09 -14.03 10.46
CA VAL A 133 1.80 -12.79 10.87
C VAL A 133 3.29 -13.03 11.12
N ILE A 134 3.67 -14.14 11.76
CA ILE A 134 5.09 -14.48 11.96
C ILE A 134 5.80 -14.68 10.60
N TYR A 135 5.12 -15.31 9.64
CA TYR A 135 5.63 -15.55 8.29
C TYR A 135 5.74 -14.25 7.47
N TYR A 136 4.81 -13.30 7.62
CA TYR A 136 4.92 -11.97 7.00
C TYR A 136 6.25 -11.28 7.37
N TYR A 137 6.62 -11.31 8.64
CA TYR A 137 7.90 -10.76 9.10
C TYR A 137 9.11 -11.68 8.85
N GLN A 138 8.88 -12.95 8.49
CA GLN A 138 9.88 -14.03 8.49
C GLN A 138 10.81 -13.97 9.72
N TYR A 139 10.21 -13.70 10.89
CA TYR A 139 10.93 -13.45 12.12
C TYR A 139 10.28 -14.20 13.28
N PRO A 140 11.07 -14.80 14.20
CA PRO A 140 12.53 -14.84 14.24
C PRO A 140 13.13 -16.00 13.45
N GLU A 141 14.42 -15.98 13.11
CA GLU A 141 15.10 -17.17 12.55
C GLU A 141 15.00 -18.42 13.44
N LYS A 142 14.91 -18.20 14.77
CA LYS A 142 14.83 -19.24 15.79
C LYS A 142 13.97 -18.80 16.96
N THR A 143 13.27 -19.73 17.60
CA THR A 143 12.52 -19.46 18.85
C THR A 143 13.44 -18.86 19.91
N LYS A 144 13.00 -17.80 20.59
CA LYS A 144 13.82 -17.06 21.56
C LYS A 144 13.87 -17.74 22.93
N THR A 145 12.79 -18.41 23.31
CA THR A 145 12.65 -19.17 24.56
C THR A 145 12.03 -20.54 24.29
N GLN A 146 12.07 -21.44 25.27
CA GLN A 146 11.46 -22.76 25.16
C GLN A 146 9.93 -22.63 25.20
N ILE A 147 9.23 -23.23 24.23
CA ILE A 147 7.77 -23.34 24.28
C ILE A 147 7.40 -24.56 25.15
N PRO A 148 6.67 -24.40 26.26
CA PRO A 148 6.38 -25.49 27.19
C PRO A 148 5.59 -26.64 26.55
N ALA A 149 5.77 -27.86 27.06
CA ALA A 149 4.91 -28.99 26.70
C ALA A 149 3.44 -28.68 27.02
N HIS A 150 2.52 -29.10 26.16
CA HIS A 150 1.08 -28.91 26.35
C HIS A 150 0.34 -30.23 26.22
N SER A 151 -0.62 -30.48 27.12
CA SER A 151 -1.41 -31.70 27.11
C SER A 151 -2.91 -31.41 27.18
N LYS A 152 -3.71 -32.22 26.48
CA LYS A 152 -5.17 -32.19 26.52
C LYS A 152 -5.72 -33.58 26.80
N THR A 153 -6.70 -33.66 27.69
CA THR A 153 -7.43 -34.90 28.02
C THR A 153 -8.79 -34.89 27.31
N TYR A 154 -9.10 -35.99 26.64
CA TYR A 154 -10.34 -36.25 25.91
C TYR A 154 -11.14 -37.31 26.66
N THR A 155 -12.43 -37.06 26.85
CA THR A 155 -13.37 -38.03 27.39
C THR A 155 -14.06 -38.73 26.23
N LEU A 156 -13.92 -40.05 26.15
CA LEU A 156 -14.58 -40.89 25.15
C LEU A 156 -16.06 -41.09 25.52
N ASP A 157 -16.87 -41.55 24.57
CA ASP A 157 -18.31 -41.79 24.74
C ASP A 157 -18.60 -42.83 25.84
N ASN A 158 -17.65 -43.74 26.08
CA ASN A 158 -17.70 -44.72 27.17
C ASN A 158 -17.18 -44.20 28.52
N GLY A 159 -16.91 -42.89 28.64
CA GLY A 159 -16.38 -42.24 29.84
C GLY A 159 -14.88 -42.40 30.09
N THR A 160 -14.15 -43.17 29.26
CA THR A 160 -12.70 -43.33 29.39
C THR A 160 -11.97 -42.03 29.07
N GLN A 161 -10.96 -41.66 29.85
CA GLN A 161 -10.11 -40.50 29.57
C GLN A 161 -8.83 -40.89 28.84
N LYS A 162 -8.46 -40.12 27.81
CA LYS A 162 -7.22 -40.27 27.05
C LYS A 162 -6.51 -38.92 26.96
N THR A 163 -5.22 -38.89 27.28
CA THR A 163 -4.41 -37.66 27.21
C THR A 163 -3.47 -37.69 26.02
N VAL A 164 -3.37 -36.57 25.32
CA VAL A 164 -2.42 -36.34 24.24
C VAL A 164 -1.50 -35.19 24.66
N THR A 165 -0.20 -35.33 24.39
CA THR A 165 0.83 -34.36 24.78
C THR A 165 1.67 -33.94 23.57
N ALA A 166 1.70 -32.64 23.29
CA ALA A 166 2.74 -32.01 22.47
C ALA A 166 4.00 -31.80 23.32
N LYS A 167 5.15 -32.31 22.84
CA LYS A 167 6.43 -32.18 23.54
C LYS A 167 6.90 -30.72 23.53
N ALA A 168 7.66 -30.32 24.54
CA ALA A 168 8.22 -28.96 24.60
C ALA A 168 9.10 -28.67 23.37
N VAL A 169 8.99 -27.45 22.83
CA VAL A 169 9.83 -26.99 21.72
C VAL A 169 11.07 -26.32 22.31
N PRO A 170 12.29 -26.83 22.06
CA PRO A 170 13.50 -26.25 22.62
C PRO A 170 13.69 -24.77 22.25
N ARG A 171 14.37 -24.03 23.12
CA ARG A 171 14.91 -22.70 22.76
C ARG A 171 15.83 -22.83 21.55
N ASN A 172 15.88 -21.80 20.71
CA ASN A 172 16.68 -21.74 19.49
C ASN A 172 16.30 -22.77 18.42
N THR A 173 15.05 -23.25 18.42
CA THR A 173 14.53 -24.11 17.34
C THR A 173 14.39 -23.28 16.08
N LYS A 174 15.01 -23.72 14.97
CA LYS A 174 15.01 -23.02 13.66
C LYS A 174 13.61 -23.00 13.05
N LEU A 175 13.22 -21.84 12.51
CA LEU A 175 12.05 -21.68 11.64
C LEU A 175 12.53 -21.71 10.17
N ASP A 176 11.97 -22.60 9.34
CA ASP A 176 12.49 -22.89 7.99
C ASP A 176 11.79 -22.04 6.92
N TRP A 177 12.06 -20.73 6.92
CA TRP A 177 11.41 -19.75 6.03
C TRP A 177 11.61 -20.06 4.54
N GLU A 178 12.81 -20.50 4.16
CA GLU A 178 13.20 -20.82 2.77
C GLU A 178 12.28 -21.88 2.12
N HIS A 179 11.68 -22.76 2.94
CA HIS A 179 10.81 -23.84 2.46
C HIS A 179 9.32 -23.53 2.67
N MET A 180 8.98 -22.45 3.39
CA MET A 180 7.59 -22.01 3.50
C MET A 180 7.16 -21.25 2.24
N ARG A 181 5.93 -21.50 1.78
CA ARG A 181 5.33 -20.88 0.59
C ARG A 181 4.09 -20.08 0.96
N ASP A 182 3.71 -19.14 0.11
CA ASP A 182 2.51 -18.33 0.28
C ASP A 182 1.22 -19.17 0.15
N THR A 183 1.22 -20.19 -0.71
CA THR A 183 0.10 -21.10 -0.96
C THR A 183 0.56 -22.57 -1.02
N TYR A 184 -0.36 -23.49 -0.69
CA TYR A 184 -0.14 -24.93 -0.77
C TYR A 184 -1.34 -25.59 -1.46
N SER A 185 -1.09 -26.44 -2.47
CA SER A 185 -2.14 -27.18 -3.19
C SER A 185 -2.61 -28.41 -2.42
N CYS A 186 -3.91 -28.66 -2.36
CA CYS A 186 -4.45 -29.91 -1.82
C CYS A 186 -4.43 -31.02 -2.88
N GLY A 187 -3.75 -32.14 -2.61
CA GLY A 187 -3.71 -33.31 -3.48
C GLY A 187 -3.14 -34.54 -2.77
N SER A 188 -3.72 -35.72 -3.00
CA SER A 188 -3.35 -37.00 -2.36
C SER A 188 -2.05 -37.63 -2.87
N ASP A 189 -1.42 -37.04 -3.87
CA ASP A 189 -0.37 -37.68 -4.66
C ASP A 189 1.04 -37.13 -4.33
N HIS A 190 1.16 -36.27 -3.32
CA HIS A 190 2.45 -35.74 -2.86
C HIS A 190 2.92 -36.52 -1.63
N GLU A 191 4.06 -37.21 -1.72
CA GLU A 191 4.81 -37.61 -0.54
C GLU A 191 5.10 -36.36 0.31
N HIS A 192 4.93 -36.47 1.64
CA HIS A 192 5.20 -35.38 2.61
C HIS A 192 6.56 -34.74 2.33
N ASP A 193 6.57 -33.60 1.66
CA ASP A 193 7.79 -32.91 1.27
C ASP A 193 8.25 -31.97 2.39
N ARG A 194 9.47 -31.47 2.24
CA ARG A 194 10.10 -30.57 3.21
C ARG A 194 9.32 -29.24 3.40
N PRO A 195 8.77 -28.60 2.34
CA PRO A 195 7.84 -27.47 2.45
C PRO A 195 6.63 -27.70 3.36
N ASP A 196 5.89 -28.80 3.16
CA ASP A 196 4.70 -29.13 3.96
C ASP A 196 5.01 -29.25 5.46
N THR A 197 6.16 -29.87 5.78
CA THR A 197 6.61 -30.04 7.16
C THR A 197 7.03 -28.71 7.80
N ALA A 198 7.60 -27.79 7.02
CA ALA A 198 8.05 -26.48 7.52
C ALA A 198 6.87 -25.67 8.06
N VAL A 199 5.82 -25.47 7.25
CA VAL A 199 4.61 -24.73 7.67
C VAL A 199 3.88 -25.43 8.81
N ALA A 200 3.79 -26.76 8.77
CA ALA A 200 3.12 -27.53 9.82
C ALA A 200 3.79 -27.38 11.18
N ASN A 201 5.13 -27.36 11.22
CA ASN A 201 5.88 -27.11 12.45
C ASN A 201 5.60 -25.72 13.03
N LEU A 202 5.55 -24.67 12.19
CA LEU A 202 5.19 -23.34 12.68
C LEU A 202 3.77 -23.32 13.27
N MET A 203 2.80 -23.94 12.59
CA MET A 203 1.42 -24.08 13.08
C MET A 203 1.35 -24.79 14.44
N LEU A 204 2.10 -25.88 14.60
CA LEU A 204 2.22 -26.58 15.88
C LEU A 204 2.79 -25.66 16.97
N TYR A 205 3.87 -24.92 16.67
CA TYR A 205 4.54 -24.05 17.64
C TYR A 205 3.61 -22.92 18.10
N CYS A 206 2.90 -22.28 17.17
CA CYS A 206 1.89 -21.26 17.49
C CYS A 206 0.76 -21.84 18.33
N GLY A 207 0.20 -22.99 17.93
CA GLY A 207 -0.85 -23.66 18.69
C GLY A 207 -0.40 -24.03 20.10
N GLN A 208 0.80 -24.55 20.26
CA GLN A 208 1.35 -24.93 21.55
C GLN A 208 1.64 -23.71 22.45
N ALA A 209 2.15 -22.61 21.88
CA ALA A 209 2.38 -21.36 22.59
C ALA A 209 1.07 -20.75 23.12
N LEU A 210 -0.03 -20.94 22.38
CA LEU A 210 -1.39 -20.53 22.74
C LEU A 210 -2.15 -21.53 23.61
N LYS A 211 -1.53 -22.67 23.98
CA LYS A 211 -2.19 -23.77 24.73
C LYS A 211 -3.43 -24.32 24.03
N MET A 212 -3.28 -24.62 22.74
CA MET A 212 -4.36 -25.00 21.83
C MET A 212 -5.13 -26.24 22.28
N GLY A 213 -6.46 -26.11 22.27
CA GLY A 213 -7.35 -27.23 22.50
C GLY A 213 -7.60 -28.08 21.25
N TRP A 214 -6.61 -28.80 20.73
CA TRP A 214 -6.71 -29.56 19.47
C TRP A 214 -7.96 -30.47 19.35
N GLY A 215 -8.63 -30.43 18.20
CA GLY A 215 -9.83 -31.20 17.87
C GLY A 215 -10.24 -31.05 16.39
N ALA A 216 -11.45 -31.50 16.03
CA ALA A 216 -12.03 -31.27 14.69
C ALA A 216 -12.14 -29.77 14.36
N SER A 217 -12.47 -28.98 15.38
CA SER A 217 -12.19 -27.55 15.48
C SER A 217 -11.29 -27.35 16.71
N SER A 218 -10.32 -26.44 16.61
CA SER A 218 -9.29 -26.21 17.63
C SER A 218 -9.39 -24.77 18.12
N GLY A 219 -9.56 -24.60 19.45
CA GLY A 219 -9.75 -23.28 20.08
C GLY A 219 -8.63 -22.91 21.05
N ALA A 220 -8.30 -21.61 21.08
CA ALA A 220 -7.40 -20.98 22.04
C ALA A 220 -7.82 -19.53 22.29
N ASP A 221 -7.37 -18.93 23.39
CA ASP A 221 -7.59 -17.51 23.67
C ASP A 221 -6.66 -16.64 22.81
N THR A 222 -7.21 -16.02 21.77
CA THR A 222 -6.48 -15.15 20.83
C THR A 222 -5.76 -14.01 21.54
N SER A 223 -6.25 -13.51 22.69
CA SER A 223 -5.59 -12.42 23.41
C SER A 223 -4.21 -12.80 23.98
N LYS A 224 -3.90 -14.10 24.05
CA LYS A 224 -2.58 -14.61 24.45
C LYS A 224 -1.55 -14.61 23.31
N SER A 225 -1.96 -14.28 22.08
CA SER A 225 -1.04 -14.17 20.95
C SER A 225 0.05 -13.14 21.19
N ARG A 226 -0.29 -11.96 21.74
CA ARG A 226 0.68 -10.93 22.13
C ARG A 226 1.77 -11.49 23.04
N ASP A 227 1.37 -12.17 24.13
CA ASP A 227 2.33 -12.71 25.10
C ASP A 227 3.19 -13.82 24.48
N ALA A 228 2.59 -14.65 23.62
CA ALA A 228 3.30 -15.71 22.92
C ALA A 228 4.32 -15.16 21.91
N LEU A 229 3.93 -14.17 21.11
CA LEU A 229 4.77 -13.47 20.12
C LEU A 229 5.98 -12.83 20.80
N VAL A 230 5.77 -12.09 21.90
CA VAL A 230 6.86 -11.46 22.65
C VAL A 230 7.75 -12.50 23.33
N THR A 231 7.17 -13.48 24.03
CA THR A 231 7.94 -14.39 24.90
C THR A 231 8.70 -15.45 24.10
N TYR A 232 8.05 -16.11 23.15
CA TYR A 232 8.60 -17.27 22.45
C TYR A 232 9.23 -16.91 21.11
N PHE A 233 8.72 -15.87 20.44
CA PHE A 233 9.16 -15.45 19.12
C PHE A 233 9.95 -14.13 19.15
N GLY A 234 9.95 -13.39 20.26
CA GLY A 234 10.79 -12.20 20.44
C GLY A 234 10.35 -10.99 19.63
N PHE A 235 9.06 -10.87 19.35
CA PHE A 235 8.47 -9.64 18.83
C PHE A 235 8.58 -8.51 19.85
N ASP A 236 8.46 -7.27 19.38
CA ASP A 236 8.62 -6.08 20.21
C ASP A 236 7.65 -6.09 21.41
N ALA A 237 8.19 -5.86 22.60
CA ALA A 237 7.43 -5.90 23.85
C ALA A 237 6.40 -4.76 23.97
N ARG A 238 6.48 -3.72 23.13
CA ARG A 238 5.51 -2.63 23.04
C ARG A 238 4.20 -3.06 22.36
N ALA A 239 4.16 -4.23 21.71
CA ALA A 239 2.92 -4.80 21.20
C ALA A 239 1.89 -4.95 22.33
N PHE A 240 0.63 -4.65 22.06
CA PHE A 240 -0.44 -4.70 23.05
C PHE A 240 -1.76 -5.20 22.47
N TRP A 241 -2.59 -5.79 23.33
CA TRP A 241 -3.93 -6.23 22.95
C TRP A 241 -4.96 -5.14 23.28
N ALA A 242 -5.69 -4.68 22.27
CA ALA A 242 -6.77 -3.70 22.40
C ALA A 242 -8.13 -4.38 22.19
N ASN A 243 -9.16 -3.92 22.91
CA ASN A 243 -10.52 -4.42 22.74
C ASN A 243 -11.40 -3.29 22.18
N ARG A 244 -12.15 -3.57 21.11
CA ARG A 244 -13.03 -2.62 20.44
C ARG A 244 -13.96 -1.82 21.36
N PRO A 245 -14.56 -2.38 22.44
CA PRO A 245 -15.44 -1.63 23.33
C PRO A 245 -14.79 -0.48 24.11
N ASN A 246 -13.45 -0.36 24.09
CA ASN A 246 -12.72 0.69 24.79
C ASN A 246 -12.42 1.92 23.90
N TYR A 247 -12.93 1.94 22.67
CA TYR A 247 -12.63 2.97 21.66
C TYR A 247 -13.93 3.43 20.99
N THR A 248 -13.95 4.66 20.49
CA THR A 248 -15.05 5.11 19.61
C THR A 248 -14.98 4.44 18.23
N ILE A 249 -15.97 4.66 17.36
CA ILE A 249 -15.93 4.13 15.99
C ILE A 249 -14.72 4.66 15.22
N ASP A 250 -14.47 5.97 15.27
CA ASP A 250 -13.41 6.62 14.51
C ASP A 250 -12.02 6.24 15.03
N GLU A 251 -11.86 6.19 16.35
CA GLU A 251 -10.58 5.81 16.97
C GLU A 251 -10.15 4.39 16.62
N TRP A 252 -11.11 3.44 16.62
CA TRP A 252 -10.80 2.07 16.27
C TRP A 252 -10.44 1.92 14.79
N PHE A 253 -11.12 2.69 13.93
CA PHE A 253 -10.83 2.74 12.51
C PHE A 253 -9.43 3.31 12.27
N ASP A 254 -9.10 4.47 12.85
CA ASP A 254 -7.80 5.13 12.70
C ASP A 254 -6.67 4.24 13.26
N MET A 255 -6.86 3.59 14.41
CA MET A 255 -5.86 2.65 14.93
C MET A 255 -5.56 1.50 13.96
N LEU A 256 -6.57 0.97 13.27
CA LEU A 256 -6.37 -0.08 12.27
C LEU A 256 -5.67 0.46 11.03
N TYR A 257 -6.11 1.62 10.54
CA TYR A 257 -5.49 2.27 9.38
C TYR A 257 -4.02 2.60 9.65
N ASP A 258 -3.69 3.20 10.79
CA ASP A 258 -2.32 3.63 11.13
C ASP A 258 -1.36 2.43 11.21
N GLU A 259 -1.81 1.26 11.69
CA GLU A 259 -1.00 0.04 11.65
C GLU A 259 -0.78 -0.41 10.20
N MET A 260 -1.82 -0.40 9.35
CA MET A 260 -1.69 -0.77 7.94
C MET A 260 -0.74 0.18 7.20
N GLU A 261 -0.88 1.49 7.45
CA GLU A 261 -0.07 2.53 6.83
C GLU A 261 1.41 2.40 7.23
N ALA A 262 1.66 1.99 8.47
CA ALA A 262 3.01 1.67 8.96
C ALA A 262 3.52 0.27 8.52
N GLY A 263 2.75 -0.47 7.72
CA GLY A 263 3.11 -1.80 7.23
C GLY A 263 2.99 -2.92 8.28
N TYR A 264 2.08 -2.77 9.25
CA TYR A 264 1.92 -3.72 10.36
C TYR A 264 0.56 -4.43 10.30
N PRO A 265 0.51 -5.73 9.93
CA PRO A 265 -0.75 -6.48 9.97
C PRO A 265 -1.25 -6.68 11.41
N VAL A 266 -2.56 -6.57 11.61
CA VAL A 266 -3.19 -6.66 12.94
C VAL A 266 -3.84 -8.03 13.11
N LEU A 267 -3.30 -8.83 14.03
CA LEU A 267 -3.92 -10.08 14.44
C LEU A 267 -5.21 -9.76 15.21
N TYR A 268 -6.35 -10.20 14.70
CA TYR A 268 -7.67 -9.73 15.11
C TYR A 268 -8.59 -10.89 15.54
N ARG A 269 -9.64 -10.58 16.32
CA ARG A 269 -10.72 -11.51 16.67
C ARG A 269 -12.10 -10.85 16.56
N GLY A 270 -13.11 -11.67 16.36
CA GLY A 270 -14.52 -11.31 16.56
C GLY A 270 -15.36 -12.52 16.91
N HIS A 271 -16.51 -12.29 17.54
CA HIS A 271 -17.47 -13.34 17.91
C HIS A 271 -18.81 -13.11 17.23
N SER A 272 -19.49 -14.22 17.03
CA SER A 272 -20.88 -14.34 16.63
C SER A 272 -21.62 -15.18 17.68
N SER A 273 -22.93 -15.34 17.56
CA SER A 273 -23.71 -16.20 18.45
C SER A 273 -23.32 -17.68 18.34
N GLY A 274 -22.79 -18.12 17.20
CA GLY A 274 -22.31 -19.49 16.97
C GLY A 274 -20.84 -19.74 17.34
N GLY A 275 -20.06 -18.71 17.70
CA GLY A 275 -18.68 -18.87 18.16
C GLY A 275 -17.75 -17.69 17.85
N GLY A 276 -16.52 -17.78 18.36
CA GLY A 276 -15.44 -16.82 18.10
C GLY A 276 -14.48 -17.28 17.02
N HIS A 277 -13.93 -16.33 16.25
CA HIS A 277 -12.94 -16.58 15.21
C HIS A 277 -11.77 -15.59 15.30
N ALA A 278 -10.62 -15.99 14.78
CA ALA A 278 -9.41 -15.16 14.70
C ALA A 278 -8.90 -15.12 13.26
N PHE A 279 -8.51 -13.94 12.82
CA PHE A 279 -8.12 -13.62 11.44
C PHE A 279 -7.10 -12.47 11.47
N VAL A 280 -6.64 -12.02 10.31
CA VAL A 280 -5.69 -10.89 10.21
C VAL A 280 -6.32 -9.79 9.38
N ILE A 281 -6.16 -8.55 9.84
CA ILE A 281 -6.43 -7.34 9.06
C ILE A 281 -5.11 -6.88 8.48
N ASP A 282 -5.04 -6.74 7.16
CA ASP A 282 -3.78 -6.53 6.44
C ASP A 282 -3.92 -5.64 5.20
N GLY A 283 -4.90 -4.74 5.14
CA GLY A 283 -5.01 -3.75 4.05
C GLY A 283 -6.19 -2.80 4.26
N PHE A 284 -6.22 -1.69 3.51
CA PHE A 284 -7.34 -0.74 3.48
C PHE A 284 -7.69 -0.31 2.05
N ASP A 285 -8.96 -0.32 1.62
CA ASP A 285 -9.31 -0.11 0.21
C ASP A 285 -9.32 1.36 -0.22
N GLY A 286 -9.04 2.27 0.71
CA GLY A 286 -9.14 3.71 0.49
C GLY A 286 -10.54 4.27 0.72
N ASP A 287 -11.56 3.45 1.00
CA ASP A 287 -12.97 3.85 0.96
C ASP A 287 -13.83 3.11 2.02
N ASN A 288 -13.28 3.00 3.23
CA ASN A 288 -13.87 2.45 4.46
C ASN A 288 -13.81 0.92 4.68
N LEU A 289 -13.27 0.14 3.74
CA LEU A 289 -13.16 -1.32 3.87
C LEU A 289 -11.74 -1.75 4.24
N PHE A 290 -11.63 -2.64 5.22
CA PHE A 290 -10.37 -3.29 5.56
C PHE A 290 -10.27 -4.66 4.90
N HIS A 291 -9.09 -5.00 4.39
CA HIS A 291 -8.82 -6.35 3.93
C HIS A 291 -8.74 -7.31 5.13
N VAL A 292 -9.37 -8.47 5.00
CA VAL A 292 -9.41 -9.51 6.01
C VAL A 292 -8.93 -10.83 5.43
N ASN A 293 -7.86 -11.35 6.00
CA ASN A 293 -7.38 -12.72 5.77
C ASN A 293 -7.96 -13.67 6.82
N TRP A 294 -8.93 -14.50 6.43
CA TRP A 294 -9.68 -15.37 7.35
C TRP A 294 -8.92 -16.62 7.81
N GLY A 295 -7.78 -16.95 7.16
CA GLY A 295 -7.03 -18.19 7.43
C GLY A 295 -7.73 -19.45 6.91
N TRP A 296 -8.45 -19.34 5.80
CA TRP A 296 -9.19 -20.44 5.13
C TRP A 296 -8.65 -20.78 3.74
N GLY A 297 -7.35 -20.61 3.51
CA GLY A 297 -6.74 -20.93 2.23
C GLY A 297 -7.07 -19.93 1.11
N GLY A 298 -7.40 -18.69 1.47
CA GLY A 298 -7.85 -17.64 0.54
C GLY A 298 -9.37 -17.55 0.39
N GLY A 299 -10.11 -18.57 0.82
CA GLY A 299 -11.58 -18.53 0.83
C GLY A 299 -12.09 -17.34 1.65
N SER A 300 -12.99 -16.56 1.05
CA SER A 300 -13.62 -15.36 1.64
C SER A 300 -12.69 -14.19 1.95
N ASN A 301 -11.39 -14.26 1.65
CA ASN A 301 -10.52 -13.10 1.83
C ASN A 301 -11.03 -11.93 1.01
N GLY A 302 -11.04 -10.73 1.58
CA GLY A 302 -11.63 -9.58 0.92
C GLY A 302 -11.76 -8.38 1.84
N TRP A 303 -12.51 -7.41 1.37
CA TRP A 303 -12.61 -6.07 1.89
C TRP A 303 -13.96 -5.86 2.55
N PHE A 304 -13.92 -5.72 3.88
CA PHE A 304 -15.10 -5.72 4.75
C PHE A 304 -15.15 -4.49 5.63
N LEU A 305 -16.37 -4.04 5.95
CA LEU A 305 -16.56 -3.05 7.01
C LEU A 305 -16.25 -3.69 8.37
N ILE A 306 -15.42 -3.03 9.17
CA ILE A 306 -14.98 -3.56 10.47
C ILE A 306 -16.12 -3.74 11.49
N SER A 307 -17.20 -2.97 11.36
CA SER A 307 -18.34 -2.97 12.28
C SER A 307 -19.14 -4.28 12.25
N ILE A 308 -19.25 -4.92 11.09
CA ILE A 308 -19.93 -6.22 10.91
C ILE A 308 -19.06 -7.07 9.97
N LEU A 309 -18.17 -7.85 10.58
CA LEU A 309 -17.25 -8.72 9.85
C LEU A 309 -17.95 -10.02 9.46
N ASN A 310 -18.36 -10.10 8.21
CA ASN A 310 -19.15 -11.21 7.70
C ASN A 310 -18.50 -11.83 6.47
N PRO A 311 -17.92 -13.04 6.56
CA PRO A 311 -17.06 -13.59 5.51
C PRO A 311 -17.81 -13.99 4.25
N GLY A 312 -19.13 -13.88 4.22
CA GLY A 312 -19.87 -14.43 3.12
C GLY A 312 -20.09 -15.91 3.31
N ASP A 313 -19.10 -16.69 2.89
CA ASP A 313 -18.99 -18.14 3.07
C ASP A 313 -18.65 -18.54 4.53
N THR A 314 -19.37 -19.51 5.12
CA THR A 314 -19.08 -20.11 6.45
C THR A 314 -18.64 -21.56 6.37
N SER A 315 -18.25 -22.03 5.19
CA SER A 315 -17.70 -23.38 4.98
C SER A 315 -16.31 -23.57 5.59
N GLY A 316 -15.65 -22.49 6.01
CA GLY A 316 -14.32 -22.49 6.61
C GLY A 316 -14.24 -23.26 7.94
N ILE A 317 -13.08 -23.86 8.21
CA ILE A 317 -12.85 -24.61 9.45
C ILE A 317 -12.90 -23.66 10.65
N GLY A 318 -13.81 -23.93 11.59
CA GLY A 318 -14.02 -23.09 12.77
C GLY A 318 -14.87 -21.85 12.50
N ALA A 319 -15.44 -21.70 11.30
CA ALA A 319 -16.42 -20.67 11.02
C ALA A 319 -17.67 -20.86 11.88
N SER A 320 -18.28 -19.75 12.29
CA SER A 320 -19.61 -19.78 12.86
C SER A 320 -20.65 -20.15 11.82
N SER A 321 -21.66 -20.93 12.23
CA SER A 321 -22.85 -21.20 11.43
C SER A 321 -23.97 -20.17 11.66
N SER A 322 -23.74 -19.14 12.48
CA SER A 322 -24.75 -18.16 12.86
C SER A 322 -24.74 -16.92 11.96
N SER A 323 -25.92 -16.32 11.82
CA SER A 323 -26.26 -15.29 10.84
C SER A 323 -25.84 -13.84 11.19
N ASP A 324 -25.30 -13.63 12.39
CA ASP A 324 -25.00 -12.31 12.95
C ASP A 324 -23.57 -11.80 12.67
N GLY A 325 -22.73 -12.61 12.01
CA GLY A 325 -21.34 -12.27 11.69
C GLY A 325 -20.45 -12.08 12.93
N TYR A 326 -19.15 -11.82 12.74
CA TYR A 326 -18.17 -11.60 13.82
C TYR A 326 -18.18 -10.16 14.33
N SER A 327 -19.37 -9.69 14.71
CA SER A 327 -19.60 -8.32 15.19
C SER A 327 -19.31 -8.15 16.69
N MET A 328 -19.36 -9.20 17.51
CA MET A 328 -19.26 -9.07 18.97
C MET A 328 -17.83 -9.26 19.52
N THR A 329 -17.53 -8.64 20.67
CA THR A 329 -16.29 -8.85 21.47
C THR A 329 -14.99 -8.74 20.66
N GLN A 330 -14.97 -7.83 19.69
CA GLN A 330 -13.83 -7.61 18.81
C GLN A 330 -12.60 -7.12 19.57
N GLY A 331 -11.41 -7.46 19.05
CA GLY A 331 -10.14 -7.00 19.58
C GLY A 331 -8.97 -7.38 18.68
N GLY A 332 -7.85 -6.67 18.83
CA GLY A 332 -6.68 -6.84 17.97
C GLY A 332 -5.37 -6.68 18.73
N CYS A 333 -4.30 -7.24 18.18
CA CYS A 333 -2.93 -7.05 18.65
C CYS A 333 -2.27 -5.93 17.83
N PHE A 334 -2.12 -4.76 18.43
CA PHE A 334 -1.54 -3.57 17.83
C PHE A 334 -0.04 -3.49 18.15
N ASN A 335 0.67 -2.69 17.36
CA ASN A 335 2.08 -2.41 17.51
C ASN A 335 2.95 -3.69 17.41
N LEU A 336 2.52 -4.64 16.59
CA LEU A 336 3.14 -5.95 16.45
C LEU A 336 4.26 -5.91 15.40
N ARG A 337 5.49 -5.68 15.84
CA ARG A 337 6.68 -5.49 14.97
C ARG A 337 7.94 -6.20 15.48
N THR A 338 9.02 -6.21 14.69
CA THR A 338 10.33 -6.72 15.10
C THR A 338 11.10 -5.71 15.99
N PRO A 339 12.08 -6.14 16.83
CA PRO A 339 12.69 -5.28 17.86
C PRO A 339 13.63 -4.14 17.40
N ASP A 340 13.86 -3.94 16.10
CA ASP A 340 14.93 -3.06 15.60
C ASP A 340 14.49 -1.66 15.17
N THR A 341 13.24 -1.25 15.46
CA THR A 341 12.80 0.15 15.29
C THR A 341 13.00 0.92 16.60
N PRO A 342 13.98 1.83 16.72
CA PRO A 342 14.21 2.56 17.97
C PRO A 342 12.98 3.41 18.30
N ARG A 343 12.42 3.21 19.50
CA ARG A 343 11.59 4.22 20.16
C ARG A 343 12.04 4.31 21.61
N GLU A 344 12.06 5.54 22.12
CA GLU A 344 12.39 5.83 23.52
C GLU A 344 11.56 4.95 24.48
N SER A 345 12.21 4.34 25.47
CA SER A 345 11.57 3.39 26.40
C SER A 345 11.11 4.07 27.69
N TYR A 346 9.81 4.12 27.94
CA TYR A 346 9.17 4.76 29.12
C TYR A 346 8.55 3.73 30.08
N LEU A 347 8.03 4.16 31.25
CA LEU A 347 7.43 3.26 32.24
C LEU A 347 6.02 2.82 31.82
N THR A 348 5.68 1.56 32.07
CA THR A 348 4.31 1.06 31.95
C THR A 348 3.45 1.59 33.09
N ILE A 349 2.33 2.24 32.77
CA ILE A 349 1.43 2.85 33.75
C ILE A 349 0.17 1.97 33.91
N SER A 350 -0.26 1.76 35.15
CA SER A 350 -1.35 0.86 35.56
C SER A 350 -1.99 1.33 36.87
N ASP A 351 -3.06 0.68 37.34
CA ASP A 351 -3.74 0.96 38.62
C ASP A 351 -4.03 2.45 38.84
N VAL A 352 -4.59 3.11 37.82
CA VAL A 352 -4.92 4.54 37.88
C VAL A 352 -6.22 4.72 38.66
N THR A 353 -6.19 5.58 39.67
CA THR A 353 -7.35 5.90 40.52
C THR A 353 -7.41 7.40 40.77
N ILE A 354 -8.61 7.96 40.74
CA ILE A 354 -8.86 9.35 41.14
C ILE A 354 -8.98 9.40 42.67
N THR A 355 -8.30 10.37 43.29
CA THR A 355 -8.35 10.69 44.72
C THR A 355 -9.01 12.05 44.91
N ALA A 356 -9.46 12.37 46.13
CA ALA A 356 -10.18 13.62 46.41
C ALA A 356 -9.49 14.90 45.90
N ASN A 357 -8.16 14.92 45.75
CA ASN A 357 -7.39 16.10 45.31
C ASN A 357 -6.43 15.82 44.13
N GLY A 358 -6.58 14.69 43.41
CA GLY A 358 -5.68 14.39 42.28
C GLY A 358 -5.63 12.94 41.81
N ILE A 359 -4.62 12.59 41.01
CA ILE A 359 -4.52 11.31 40.29
C ILE A 359 -3.42 10.43 40.91
N LYS A 360 -3.73 9.17 41.17
CA LYS A 360 -2.78 8.16 41.64
C LYS A 360 -2.59 7.09 40.58
N ALA A 361 -1.34 6.70 40.29
CA ALA A 361 -1.03 5.69 39.29
C ALA A 361 0.21 4.85 39.69
N LYS A 362 0.25 3.61 39.22
CA LYS A 362 1.38 2.68 39.40
C LYS A 362 2.23 2.64 38.13
N PHE A 363 3.51 2.95 38.27
CA PHE A 363 4.50 2.95 37.21
C PHE A 363 5.41 1.74 37.37
N THR A 364 5.56 0.95 36.31
CA THR A 364 6.35 -0.29 36.29
C THR A 364 7.42 -0.19 35.22
N ASN A 365 8.66 -0.48 35.59
CA ASN A 365 9.73 -0.56 34.60
C ASN A 365 9.64 -1.92 33.87
N LYS A 366 9.41 -1.87 32.56
CA LYS A 366 9.40 -3.02 31.65
C LYS A 366 10.33 -2.79 30.45
N THR A 367 11.29 -1.88 30.59
CA THR A 367 12.18 -1.49 29.49
C THR A 367 13.33 -2.48 29.28
N GLY A 368 13.40 -3.57 30.07
CA GLY A 368 14.46 -4.58 29.97
C GLY A 368 15.80 -4.13 30.57
N ALA A 369 15.90 -2.89 31.09
CA ALA A 369 17.11 -2.34 31.68
C ALA A 369 16.79 -1.44 32.89
N LYS A 370 17.78 -1.28 33.78
CA LYS A 370 17.68 -0.35 34.91
C LYS A 370 17.77 1.10 34.41
N GLY A 371 16.85 1.97 34.84
CA GLY A 371 16.78 3.35 34.33
C GLY A 371 16.33 4.40 35.34
N THR A 372 16.48 5.67 34.98
CA THR A 372 15.96 6.83 35.73
C THR A 372 14.87 7.50 34.91
N PHE A 373 13.71 7.71 35.53
CA PHE A 373 12.49 8.15 34.85
C PHE A 373 11.86 9.34 35.57
N HIS A 374 11.18 10.18 34.81
CA HIS A 374 10.26 11.20 35.32
C HIS A 374 8.82 10.72 35.16
N THR A 375 7.99 10.99 36.16
CA THR A 375 6.56 10.68 36.18
C THR A 375 5.76 11.93 36.52
N GLY A 376 4.60 12.12 35.91
CA GLY A 376 3.75 13.31 36.09
C GLY A 376 2.32 13.06 35.65
N VAL A 377 1.53 14.12 35.61
CA VAL A 377 0.25 14.16 34.88
C VAL A 377 0.41 15.16 33.76
N VAL A 378 0.04 14.81 32.54
CA VAL A 378 0.03 15.72 31.39
C VAL A 378 -1.39 16.09 31.01
N MET A 379 -1.54 17.24 30.35
CA MET A 379 -2.73 17.73 29.66
C MET A 379 -2.46 17.82 28.17
N LEU A 380 -3.51 17.73 27.36
CA LEU A 380 -3.46 18.13 25.95
C LEU A 380 -3.68 19.65 25.90
N ASP A 381 -2.75 20.38 25.28
CA ASP A 381 -2.89 21.84 25.10
C ASP A 381 -3.66 22.19 23.81
N GLU A 382 -3.86 23.49 23.57
CA GLU A 382 -4.65 24.02 22.45
C GLU A 382 -4.08 23.67 21.07
N ASN A 383 -2.80 23.26 20.98
CA ASN A 383 -2.14 22.84 19.74
C ASN A 383 -2.11 21.31 19.59
N GLY A 384 -2.68 20.55 20.54
CA GLY A 384 -2.64 19.10 20.54
C GLY A 384 -1.36 18.50 21.13
N GLU A 385 -0.54 19.29 21.83
CA GLU A 385 0.71 18.83 22.43
C GLU A 385 0.56 18.46 23.91
N LEU A 386 1.42 17.58 24.42
CA LEU A 386 1.38 17.13 25.81
C LEU A 386 2.14 18.09 26.74
N ALA A 387 1.40 18.85 27.55
CA ALA A 387 1.96 19.76 28.55
C ALA A 387 1.87 19.19 29.97
N LEU A 388 2.90 19.40 30.81
CA LEU A 388 2.90 18.89 32.19
C LEU A 388 1.97 19.71 33.11
N VAL A 389 1.10 19.01 33.85
CA VAL A 389 0.26 19.58 34.91
C VAL A 389 0.89 19.36 36.27
N GLY A 390 1.18 20.45 36.98
CA GLY A 390 1.76 20.41 38.31
C GLY A 390 3.26 20.04 38.31
N THR A 391 3.68 19.19 39.24
CA THR A 391 5.12 18.88 39.45
C THR A 391 5.49 17.47 39.00
N LYS A 392 6.58 17.36 38.23
CA LYS A 392 7.19 16.06 37.91
C LYS A 392 7.86 15.45 39.13
N GLN A 393 7.77 14.13 39.27
CA GLN A 393 8.47 13.34 40.28
C GLN A 393 9.50 12.42 39.62
N SER A 394 10.68 12.27 40.24
CA SER A 394 11.76 11.42 39.70
C SER A 394 11.81 10.06 40.38
N ILE A 395 12.11 9.02 39.61
CA ILE A 395 12.41 7.68 40.09
C ILE A 395 13.79 7.30 39.56
N SER A 396 14.78 7.22 40.46
CA SER A 396 16.18 6.93 40.08
C SER A 396 16.51 5.45 40.21
N GLY A 397 17.17 4.90 39.19
CA GLY A 397 17.73 3.55 39.23
C GLY A 397 16.70 2.43 39.40
N MET A 398 15.52 2.57 38.78
CA MET A 398 14.46 1.56 38.83
C MET A 398 14.87 0.33 38.00
N ALA A 399 15.03 -0.83 38.65
CA ALA A 399 15.34 -2.09 37.96
C ALA A 399 14.15 -2.58 37.12
N ASP A 400 14.42 -3.34 36.07
CA ASP A 400 13.39 -3.99 35.25
C ASP A 400 12.50 -4.91 36.11
N GLY A 401 11.20 -4.88 35.86
CA GLY A 401 10.18 -5.59 36.62
C GLY A 401 9.69 -4.92 37.90
N ASN A 402 10.39 -3.89 38.42
CA ASN A 402 9.96 -3.18 39.64
C ASN A 402 8.85 -2.16 39.34
N SER A 403 8.03 -1.86 40.36
CA SER A 403 6.96 -0.86 40.29
C SER A 403 7.05 0.16 41.43
N GLN A 404 6.56 1.38 41.21
CA GLN A 404 6.29 2.38 42.24
C GLN A 404 4.95 3.06 41.98
N THR A 405 4.20 3.35 43.04
CA THR A 405 2.95 4.11 42.96
C THR A 405 3.20 5.56 43.35
N LYS A 406 2.71 6.49 42.53
CA LYS A 406 2.81 7.94 42.77
C LYS A 406 1.42 8.57 42.76
N THR A 407 1.29 9.67 43.50
CA THR A 407 0.08 10.49 43.55
C THR A 407 0.46 11.93 43.19
N PHE A 408 -0.34 12.55 42.33
CA PHE A 408 -0.15 13.90 41.80
C PHE A 408 -1.36 14.76 42.13
N ALA A 409 -1.14 15.92 42.77
CA ALA A 409 -2.20 16.86 43.08
C ALA A 409 -2.55 17.73 41.87
N ILE A 410 -3.84 17.91 41.61
CA ILE A 410 -4.35 18.66 40.44
C ILE A 410 -5.08 19.95 40.87
N ALA A 411 -5.75 19.96 42.02
CA ALA A 411 -6.46 21.14 42.52
C ALA A 411 -5.55 22.38 42.60
N GLY A 412 -6.03 23.51 42.06
CA GLY A 412 -5.30 24.79 42.01
C GLY A 412 -4.11 24.83 41.04
N ARG A 413 -4.03 23.89 40.08
CA ARG A 413 -2.94 23.82 39.06
C ARG A 413 -3.39 24.12 37.63
N LEU A 414 -4.68 24.30 37.41
CA LEU A 414 -5.29 24.57 36.12
C LEU A 414 -6.14 25.85 36.22
N PRO A 415 -6.20 26.69 35.16
CA PRO A 415 -7.13 27.81 35.09
C PRO A 415 -8.59 27.34 34.97
N GLU A 416 -9.55 28.28 34.99
CA GLU A 416 -10.96 27.99 34.70
C GLU A 416 -11.10 27.35 33.31
N GLY A 417 -11.82 26.22 33.22
CA GLY A 417 -11.97 25.47 31.96
C GLY A 417 -12.07 23.96 32.14
N THR A 418 -12.20 23.25 31.01
CA THR A 418 -12.26 21.78 30.97
C THR A 418 -11.00 21.23 30.29
N TYR A 419 -10.35 20.26 30.92
CA TYR A 419 -9.06 19.73 30.48
C TYR A 419 -9.07 18.21 30.43
N LYS A 420 -8.40 17.65 29.41
CA LYS A 420 -8.11 16.22 29.31
C LYS A 420 -6.79 15.94 30.00
N LEU A 421 -6.74 14.99 30.95
CA LEU A 421 -5.55 14.66 31.75
C LEU A 421 -5.14 13.19 31.61
N SER A 422 -3.85 12.89 31.76
CA SER A 422 -3.35 11.52 31.85
C SER A 422 -2.09 11.40 32.70
N PRO A 423 -1.94 10.38 33.56
CA PRO A 423 -0.65 10.10 34.18
C PRO A 423 0.35 9.69 33.10
N ALA A 424 1.57 10.21 33.16
CA ALA A 424 2.57 10.06 32.11
C ALA A 424 3.96 9.78 32.68
N SER A 425 4.84 9.21 31.84
CA SER A 425 6.24 9.03 32.19
C SER A 425 7.16 9.28 31.00
N LYS A 426 8.42 9.56 31.29
CA LYS A 426 9.49 9.66 30.29
C LYS A 426 10.85 9.26 30.86
N PRO A 427 11.80 8.80 30.04
CA PRO A 427 13.20 8.73 30.44
C PRO A 427 13.69 10.09 30.95
N SER A 428 14.58 10.09 31.93
CA SER A 428 15.13 11.35 32.47
C SER A 428 15.88 12.22 31.45
N ARG A 429 16.35 11.63 30.34
CA ARG A 429 17.06 12.30 29.24
C ARG A 429 16.14 12.71 28.08
N SER A 430 14.89 12.26 28.09
CA SER A 430 13.92 12.52 27.04
C SER A 430 13.20 13.84 27.32
N GLU A 431 12.79 14.56 26.26
CA GLU A 431 11.85 15.67 26.42
C GLU A 431 10.39 15.26 26.28
N VAL A 432 10.11 14.18 25.55
CA VAL A 432 8.76 13.72 25.20
C VAL A 432 8.10 12.98 26.37
N TRP A 433 6.88 13.37 26.71
CA TRP A 433 6.06 12.65 27.69
C TRP A 433 5.26 11.53 27.02
N HIS A 434 5.21 10.38 27.68
CA HIS A 434 4.33 9.28 27.26
C HIS A 434 3.20 9.12 28.27
N ALA A 435 2.02 9.56 27.87
CA ALA A 435 0.79 9.41 28.63
C ALA A 435 0.35 7.95 28.75
N LYS A 436 -0.33 7.62 29.85
CA LYS A 436 -0.95 6.31 30.11
C LYS A 436 -2.08 6.04 29.12
N TYR A 437 -2.82 7.10 28.85
CA TYR A 437 -4.00 7.11 28.02
C TYR A 437 -3.67 7.87 26.74
N ASN A 438 -4.22 7.42 25.62
CA ASN A 438 -4.27 8.26 24.44
C ASN A 438 -5.27 9.39 24.73
N MET A 439 -4.77 10.60 24.96
CA MET A 439 -5.56 11.70 25.53
C MET A 439 -6.57 12.31 24.57
N HIS A 440 -6.60 11.84 23.32
CA HIS A 440 -7.73 12.09 22.43
C HIS A 440 -8.97 11.27 22.85
N ASN A 441 -8.76 10.08 23.46
CA ASN A 441 -9.73 8.96 23.52
C ASN A 441 -10.07 8.49 24.94
N GLU A 442 -9.04 8.22 25.76
CA GLU A 442 -9.18 7.94 27.19
C GLU A 442 -8.47 9.07 27.92
N TYR A 443 -9.14 9.70 28.86
CA TYR A 443 -8.53 10.73 29.68
C TYR A 443 -9.25 10.79 31.01
N ILE A 444 -8.64 11.48 31.94
CA ILE A 444 -9.30 11.93 33.15
C ILE A 444 -9.75 13.36 32.85
N GLU A 445 -11.04 13.62 32.90
CA GLU A 445 -11.56 14.97 32.68
C GLU A 445 -11.39 15.78 33.98
N ALA A 446 -10.88 17.00 33.86
CA ALA A 446 -10.82 17.96 34.94
C ALA A 446 -11.61 19.21 34.56
N VAL A 447 -12.63 19.54 35.34
CA VAL A 447 -13.47 20.75 35.16
C VAL A 447 -13.15 21.72 36.30
N VAL A 448 -12.67 22.91 35.96
CA VAL A 448 -12.36 23.98 36.91
C VAL A 448 -13.39 25.09 36.80
N ASP A 449 -14.10 25.38 37.89
CA ASP A 449 -15.11 26.44 37.94
C ASP A 449 -14.51 27.85 38.17
N SER A 450 -15.34 28.89 38.06
CA SER A 450 -14.96 30.29 38.25
C SER A 450 -14.50 30.66 39.67
N LEU A 451 -14.68 29.75 40.65
CA LEU A 451 -14.17 29.88 42.01
C LEU A 451 -12.84 29.12 42.20
N GLY A 452 -12.35 28.44 41.16
CA GLY A 452 -11.12 27.64 41.16
C GLY A 452 -11.29 26.23 41.76
N ASN A 453 -12.51 25.75 41.98
CA ASN A 453 -12.75 24.37 42.41
C ASN A 453 -12.56 23.43 41.22
N THR A 454 -11.89 22.30 41.45
CA THR A 454 -11.60 21.30 40.41
C THR A 454 -12.38 20.02 40.66
N ASP A 455 -13.28 19.66 39.74
CA ASP A 455 -13.88 18.32 39.67
C ASP A 455 -13.06 17.44 38.73
N ILE A 456 -12.81 16.19 39.11
CA ILE A 456 -11.97 15.26 38.36
C ILE A 456 -12.69 13.91 38.28
N HIS A 457 -12.97 13.44 37.07
CA HIS A 457 -13.69 12.18 36.86
C HIS A 457 -13.24 11.47 35.58
N PHE A 458 -13.56 10.19 35.46
CA PHE A 458 -13.42 9.49 34.18
C PHE A 458 -14.64 9.81 33.30
N PRO A 459 -14.48 10.23 32.04
CA PRO A 459 -15.56 10.58 31.14
C PRO A 459 -16.19 9.31 30.53
N TYR A 460 -16.74 8.42 31.36
CA TYR A 460 -17.60 7.34 30.85
C TYR A 460 -19.02 7.90 30.62
N PRO A 461 -19.70 7.56 29.51
CA PRO A 461 -21.07 8.02 29.31
C PRO A 461 -22.01 7.42 30.36
N THR A 462 -22.76 8.29 31.02
CA THR A 462 -24.02 7.93 31.68
C THR A 462 -25.13 7.72 30.63
N TYR A 463 -26.04 6.79 30.94
CA TYR A 463 -27.01 6.04 30.12
C TYR A 463 -28.09 6.82 29.32
N GLU A 464 -28.54 6.14 28.24
CA GLU A 464 -29.79 6.24 27.43
C GLU A 464 -29.89 7.32 26.34
N ASP A 465 -30.22 6.88 25.09
CA ASP A 465 -30.83 7.66 23.96
C ASP A 465 -30.94 6.85 22.61
N ILE A 466 -30.89 5.51 22.62
CA ILE A 466 -31.10 4.70 21.39
C ILE A 466 -32.58 4.31 21.25
N SER A 467 -33.16 4.48 20.06
CA SER A 467 -34.54 4.11 19.74
C SER A 467 -34.61 3.23 18.48
N ILE A 468 -35.74 2.57 18.28
CA ILE A 468 -36.04 1.84 17.03
C ILE A 468 -36.86 2.76 16.13
N ASP A 469 -36.35 3.01 14.93
CA ASP A 469 -37.02 3.79 13.88
C ASP A 469 -38.00 2.89 13.11
N THR A 470 -37.52 1.76 12.57
CA THR A 470 -38.32 0.77 11.85
C THR A 470 -37.90 -0.67 12.09
N ILE A 471 -38.86 -1.58 11.86
CA ILE A 471 -38.68 -3.03 11.83
C ILE A 471 -39.22 -3.54 10.48
N THR A 472 -38.41 -4.26 9.73
CA THR A 472 -38.68 -4.76 8.37
C THR A 472 -38.43 -6.26 8.27
N PHE A 473 -39.14 -6.91 7.33
CA PHE A 473 -39.14 -8.38 7.19
C PHE A 473 -38.85 -8.81 5.75
N PRO A 474 -37.56 -8.96 5.43
CA PRO A 474 -37.09 -9.23 4.09
C PRO A 474 -36.95 -10.71 3.71
N GLY A 475 -37.04 -11.60 4.70
CA GLY A 475 -37.07 -13.04 4.46
C GLY A 475 -38.32 -13.49 3.70
N THR A 476 -38.31 -14.75 3.26
CA THR A 476 -39.44 -15.35 2.51
C THR A 476 -40.75 -15.40 3.29
N ARG A 477 -40.69 -15.23 4.61
CA ARG A 477 -41.81 -15.41 5.56
C ARG A 477 -42.41 -16.81 5.50
N ILE A 478 -41.63 -17.79 5.05
CA ILE A 478 -42.09 -19.19 4.90
C ILE A 478 -41.76 -19.99 6.16
N VAL A 479 -42.75 -20.72 6.67
CA VAL A 479 -42.58 -21.63 7.81
C VAL A 479 -41.42 -22.63 7.59
N GLY A 480 -40.63 -22.90 8.64
CA GLY A 480 -39.53 -23.86 8.59
C GLY A 480 -38.28 -23.37 7.82
N LYS A 481 -38.30 -22.17 7.26
CA LYS A 481 -37.12 -21.45 6.75
C LYS A 481 -36.70 -20.40 7.77
N GLU A 482 -35.40 -20.14 7.89
CA GLU A 482 -34.90 -19.05 8.75
C GLU A 482 -35.43 -17.70 8.23
N GLN A 483 -35.78 -16.83 9.17
CA GLN A 483 -36.35 -15.52 8.89
C GLN A 483 -35.42 -14.45 9.40
N GLU A 484 -35.24 -13.46 8.55
CA GLU A 484 -34.58 -12.22 8.89
C GLU A 484 -35.59 -11.20 9.40
N VAL A 485 -35.25 -10.58 10.54
CA VAL A 485 -35.90 -9.41 11.10
C VAL A 485 -34.88 -8.31 11.20
N LYS A 486 -35.10 -7.25 10.45
CA LYS A 486 -34.17 -6.14 10.38
C LYS A 486 -34.71 -4.93 11.10
N VAL A 487 -33.84 -4.23 11.81
CA VAL A 487 -34.20 -3.12 12.69
C VAL A 487 -33.30 -1.93 12.41
N ARG A 488 -33.90 -0.78 12.11
CA ARG A 488 -33.19 0.50 12.13
C ARG A 488 -33.18 1.05 13.54
N PHE A 489 -31.99 1.25 14.08
CA PHE A 489 -31.78 1.98 15.32
C PHE A 489 -31.40 3.43 15.01
N ARG A 490 -31.89 4.36 15.82
CA ARG A 490 -31.52 5.78 15.81
C ARG A 490 -30.91 6.14 17.16
N ASN A 491 -29.80 6.87 17.14
CA ASN A 491 -29.14 7.32 18.36
C ASN A 491 -29.15 8.85 18.42
N ASP A 492 -29.99 9.41 19.28
CA ASP A 492 -30.13 10.85 19.45
C ASP A 492 -29.24 11.42 20.58
N GLY A 493 -28.52 10.55 21.29
CA GLY A 493 -27.60 10.92 22.37
C GLY A 493 -26.15 10.69 21.99
N LYS A 494 -25.27 10.40 22.96
CA LYS A 494 -23.85 10.09 22.70
C LYS A 494 -23.69 8.76 21.97
N GLU A 495 -22.53 8.53 21.33
CA GLU A 495 -22.23 7.27 20.60
C GLU A 495 -22.68 6.02 21.38
N TYR A 496 -23.44 5.16 20.71
CA TYR A 496 -23.98 3.93 21.28
C TYR A 496 -23.20 2.72 20.80
N PHE A 497 -22.74 1.87 21.73
CA PHE A 497 -21.98 0.65 21.44
C PHE A 497 -22.32 -0.48 22.42
N LYS A 498 -23.38 -1.27 22.16
CA LYS A 498 -23.80 -2.40 23.01
C LYS A 498 -24.49 -3.52 22.23
N THR A 499 -24.50 -4.73 22.80
CA THR A 499 -25.29 -5.85 22.27
C THR A 499 -26.78 -5.67 22.58
N ILE A 500 -27.61 -5.87 21.56
CA ILE A 500 -29.06 -5.96 21.66
C ILE A 500 -29.50 -7.41 21.40
N TYR A 501 -30.50 -7.86 22.17
CA TYR A 501 -31.00 -9.22 22.20
C TYR A 501 -32.41 -9.27 21.60
N PHE A 502 -32.64 -10.20 20.68
CA PHE A 502 -33.89 -10.37 19.97
C PHE A 502 -34.66 -11.60 20.45
N PHE A 503 -35.96 -11.45 20.63
CA PHE A 503 -36.88 -12.50 21.06
C PHE A 503 -38.07 -12.55 20.11
N ALA A 504 -38.51 -13.75 19.73
CA ALA A 504 -39.74 -13.97 18.96
C ALA A 504 -40.63 -15.02 19.65
N SER A 505 -41.94 -14.77 19.74
CA SER A 505 -42.89 -15.76 20.29
C SER A 505 -44.32 -15.52 19.81
N LYS A 506 -45.07 -16.59 19.56
CA LYS A 506 -46.53 -16.50 19.33
C LYS A 506 -47.32 -16.15 20.59
N THR A 507 -46.69 -16.26 21.76
CA THR A 507 -47.27 -15.84 23.06
C THR A 507 -46.59 -14.57 23.54
N GLN A 508 -47.09 -13.93 24.60
CA GLN A 508 -46.45 -12.77 25.24
C GLN A 508 -45.19 -13.12 26.07
N THR A 509 -44.75 -14.38 26.06
CA THR A 509 -43.66 -14.86 26.92
C THR A 509 -42.34 -14.88 26.15
N LYS A 510 -41.32 -14.19 26.67
CA LYS A 510 -39.93 -14.26 26.21
C LYS A 510 -39.23 -15.40 26.94
N VAL A 511 -38.93 -16.50 26.23
CA VAL A 511 -38.38 -17.72 26.86
C VAL A 511 -36.87 -17.83 26.64
N TYR A 512 -36.42 -17.64 25.41
CA TYR A 512 -35.02 -17.67 25.01
C TYR A 512 -34.78 -16.56 23.97
N THR A 513 -33.57 -16.02 23.96
CA THR A 513 -33.12 -15.13 22.89
C THR A 513 -33.00 -15.94 21.60
N GLU A 514 -33.62 -15.45 20.52
CA GLU A 514 -33.54 -16.05 19.20
C GLU A 514 -32.21 -15.71 18.53
N SER A 515 -31.84 -14.42 18.55
CA SER A 515 -30.52 -13.95 18.12
C SER A 515 -30.12 -12.68 18.86
N LYS A 516 -28.88 -12.22 18.67
CA LYS A 516 -28.36 -10.98 19.24
C LYS A 516 -27.33 -10.38 18.29
N SER A 517 -27.14 -9.07 18.37
CA SER A 517 -26.15 -8.39 17.55
C SER A 517 -25.61 -7.16 18.26
N MET A 518 -24.40 -6.76 17.91
CA MET A 518 -23.80 -5.53 18.43
C MET A 518 -24.31 -4.34 17.62
N VAL A 519 -24.88 -3.36 18.31
CA VAL A 519 -25.33 -2.10 17.72
C VAL A 519 -24.29 -1.03 18.02
N SER A 520 -23.75 -0.42 16.97
CA SER A 520 -22.73 0.63 17.00
C SER A 520 -23.20 1.79 16.13
N VAL A 521 -23.46 2.96 16.72
CA VAL A 521 -24.02 4.12 16.01
C VAL A 521 -23.59 5.42 16.67
N ARG A 522 -23.12 6.41 15.90
CA ARG A 522 -22.70 7.70 16.47
C ARG A 522 -23.90 8.53 16.93
N SER A 523 -23.60 9.66 17.56
CA SER A 523 -24.60 10.65 17.93
C SER A 523 -25.27 11.24 16.69
N GLY A 524 -26.60 11.30 16.69
CA GLY A 524 -27.42 11.81 15.59
C GLY A 524 -27.57 10.85 14.40
N GLU A 525 -26.93 9.68 14.46
CA GLU A 525 -26.92 8.71 13.37
C GLU A 525 -27.99 7.61 13.53
N THR A 526 -28.20 6.89 12.43
CA THR A 526 -28.99 5.65 12.40
C THR A 526 -28.11 4.49 11.95
N VAL A 527 -28.43 3.27 12.38
CA VAL A 527 -27.77 2.05 11.91
C VAL A 527 -28.80 0.96 11.76
N ASP A 528 -28.68 0.18 10.70
CA ASP A 528 -29.49 -1.01 10.56
C ASP A 528 -28.77 -2.23 11.12
N VAL A 529 -29.48 -3.03 11.93
CA VAL A 529 -28.98 -4.28 12.51
C VAL A 529 -29.99 -5.42 12.28
N SER A 530 -29.53 -6.57 11.77
CA SER A 530 -30.38 -7.73 11.50
C SER A 530 -30.32 -8.77 12.59
N TYR A 531 -31.47 -9.41 12.79
CA TYR A 531 -31.74 -10.46 13.76
C TYR A 531 -32.44 -11.63 13.06
N PHE A 532 -32.32 -12.84 13.63
CA PHE A 532 -32.70 -14.07 12.97
C PHE A 532 -33.51 -14.95 13.90
N PHE A 533 -34.52 -15.62 13.35
CA PHE A 533 -35.18 -16.73 14.02
C PHE A 533 -35.82 -17.68 13.01
N LYS A 534 -36.05 -18.93 13.42
CA LYS A 534 -36.65 -19.95 12.55
C LYS A 534 -38.04 -20.35 13.06
N PRO A 535 -39.14 -19.87 12.45
CA PRO A 535 -40.49 -20.19 12.87
C PRO A 535 -40.83 -21.65 12.59
N SER A 536 -41.43 -22.31 13.58
CA SER A 536 -41.84 -23.72 13.50
C SER A 536 -43.26 -23.92 12.97
N GLU A 537 -44.05 -22.85 12.89
CA GLU A 537 -45.47 -22.87 12.52
C GLU A 537 -45.87 -21.53 11.86
N THR A 538 -46.94 -21.55 11.06
CA THR A 538 -47.55 -20.36 10.46
C THR A 538 -48.29 -19.50 11.49
N GLY A 539 -48.62 -18.26 11.12
CA GLY A 539 -49.31 -17.30 11.98
C GLY A 539 -48.43 -16.16 12.49
N THR A 540 -48.99 -15.33 13.37
CA THR A 540 -48.35 -14.11 13.87
C THR A 540 -47.41 -14.36 15.04
N TYR A 541 -46.17 -13.88 14.94
CA TYR A 541 -45.17 -13.86 16.01
C TYR A 541 -45.03 -12.43 16.58
N ASN A 542 -44.92 -12.31 17.90
CA ASN A 542 -44.53 -11.08 18.60
C ASN A 542 -43.01 -11.02 18.70
N LEU A 543 -42.44 -9.83 18.53
CA LEU A 543 -41.01 -9.58 18.42
C LEU A 543 -40.58 -8.55 19.46
N TRP A 544 -39.47 -8.78 20.15
CA TRP A 544 -38.91 -7.83 21.12
C TRP A 544 -37.40 -7.68 20.96
N PHE A 545 -36.93 -6.44 21.10
CA PHE A 545 -35.53 -6.07 21.16
C PHE A 545 -35.23 -5.56 22.55
N CYS A 546 -34.23 -6.14 23.19
CA CYS A 546 -33.93 -5.88 24.60
C CYS A 546 -32.45 -5.58 24.78
N THR A 547 -32.12 -4.74 25.76
CA THR A 547 -30.72 -4.42 26.11
C THR A 547 -30.09 -5.45 27.05
N ASP A 548 -30.87 -6.46 27.48
CA ASP A 548 -30.44 -7.56 28.34
C ASP A 548 -30.88 -8.94 27.79
N ASP A 549 -30.14 -9.96 28.19
CA ASP A 549 -30.34 -11.37 27.77
C ASP A 549 -31.54 -12.05 28.44
N LYS A 550 -32.19 -11.40 29.42
CA LYS A 550 -33.39 -11.90 30.09
C LYS A 550 -34.68 -11.29 29.52
N GLY A 551 -34.57 -10.35 28.58
CA GLY A 551 -35.69 -9.69 27.95
C GLY A 551 -36.50 -8.77 28.89
N SER A 552 -35.86 -8.28 29.94
CA SER A 552 -36.48 -7.42 30.97
C SER A 552 -36.57 -5.95 30.53
N ASN A 553 -35.59 -5.49 29.76
CA ASN A 553 -35.42 -4.11 29.30
C ASN A 553 -35.72 -4.03 27.80
N VAL A 554 -37.02 -4.03 27.47
CA VAL A 554 -37.49 -3.90 26.08
C VAL A 554 -37.25 -2.47 25.60
N MET A 555 -36.46 -2.32 24.53
CA MET A 555 -36.25 -1.04 23.86
C MET A 555 -37.18 -0.83 22.66
N GLY A 556 -37.75 -1.90 22.12
CA GLY A 556 -38.79 -1.84 21.10
C GLY A 556 -39.35 -3.21 20.74
N GLN A 557 -40.48 -3.24 20.02
CA GLN A 557 -41.25 -4.45 19.73
C GLN A 557 -42.04 -4.35 18.42
N GLY A 558 -42.43 -5.49 17.85
CA GLY A 558 -43.21 -5.58 16.60
C GLY A 558 -43.91 -6.93 16.44
N THR A 559 -44.53 -7.16 15.27
CA THR A 559 -45.15 -8.44 14.91
C THR A 559 -44.85 -8.85 13.47
N MET A 560 -44.83 -10.16 13.17
CA MET A 560 -44.65 -10.69 11.81
C MET A 560 -45.55 -11.90 11.53
N GLU A 561 -46.09 -11.98 10.31
CA GLU A 561 -46.90 -13.10 9.82
C GLU A 561 -46.09 -14.09 8.97
N ILE A 562 -46.29 -15.41 9.16
CA ILE A 562 -45.59 -16.50 8.46
C ILE A 562 -46.54 -17.37 7.60
N ILE A 563 -46.16 -17.64 6.32
CA ILE A 563 -46.93 -18.28 5.23
C ILE A 563 -46.28 -19.58 4.65
N SER A 564 -46.79 -20.12 3.52
CA SER A 564 -46.41 -21.43 2.91
C SER A 564 -45.62 -21.33 1.59
N GLU A 565 -44.93 -22.42 1.16
CA GLU A 565 -44.01 -22.44 0.00
C GLU A 565 -44.69 -22.53 -1.39
N ALA A 566 -45.92 -23.04 -1.48
CA ALA A 566 -46.60 -23.29 -2.77
C ALA A 566 -47.02 -22.01 -3.52
N GLU A 567 -46.99 -20.85 -2.87
CA GLU A 567 -47.55 -19.60 -3.38
C GLU A 567 -46.56 -18.76 -4.23
N ALA A 568 -45.34 -19.25 -4.55
CA ALA A 568 -44.20 -18.44 -5.06
C ALA A 568 -43.61 -18.72 -6.50
N VAL A 569 -44.15 -19.58 -7.39
CA VAL A 569 -43.41 -20.26 -8.51
C VAL A 569 -43.82 -19.94 -10.00
N GLN A 570 -43.78 -18.72 -10.58
CA GLN A 570 -44.16 -18.44 -12.02
C GLN A 570 -43.19 -17.56 -12.90
N ALA A 571 -42.06 -18.06 -13.46
CA ALA A 571 -41.14 -17.29 -14.35
C ALA A 571 -40.77 -17.94 -15.71
N ASN A 572 -40.46 -17.18 -16.79
CA ASN A 572 -40.15 -17.67 -18.16
C ASN A 572 -39.04 -16.87 -18.92
N LEU A 573 -37.82 -17.40 -19.02
CA LEU A 573 -36.61 -16.77 -19.60
C LEU A 573 -36.01 -17.51 -20.80
N THR A 574 -35.28 -16.80 -21.68
CA THR A 574 -34.62 -17.37 -22.88
C THR A 574 -33.28 -16.69 -23.22
N ILE A 575 -32.26 -17.47 -23.59
CA ILE A 575 -30.98 -16.98 -24.11
C ILE A 575 -31.14 -16.51 -25.57
N THR A 576 -30.74 -15.28 -25.87
CA THR A 576 -30.81 -14.70 -27.22
C THR A 576 -29.47 -14.72 -27.95
N SER A 577 -28.34 -14.49 -27.27
CA SER A 577 -26.99 -14.67 -27.84
C SER A 577 -25.90 -14.87 -26.79
N PHE A 578 -24.76 -15.38 -27.24
CA PHE A 578 -23.46 -15.36 -26.56
C PHE A 578 -22.44 -14.64 -27.44
N ASP A 579 -22.01 -13.45 -27.03
CA ASP A 579 -21.07 -12.59 -27.75
C ASP A 579 -19.66 -12.83 -27.17
N ILE A 580 -18.88 -13.74 -27.76
CA ILE A 580 -17.54 -14.10 -27.25
C ILE A 580 -16.49 -13.15 -27.82
N HIS A 581 -15.76 -12.46 -26.94
CA HIS A 581 -14.82 -11.39 -27.28
C HIS A 581 -13.46 -11.91 -27.75
N ASN A 582 -13.05 -13.09 -27.30
CA ASN A 582 -11.72 -13.66 -27.59
C ASN A 582 -11.74 -14.78 -28.64
N LEU A 583 -12.59 -14.66 -29.67
CA LEU A 583 -12.64 -15.63 -30.78
C LEU A 583 -11.62 -15.30 -31.88
N VAL A 584 -10.95 -16.35 -32.35
CA VAL A 584 -10.12 -16.34 -33.56
C VAL A 584 -10.58 -17.44 -34.49
N ASN A 585 -11.07 -17.07 -35.68
CA ASN A 585 -11.64 -18.02 -36.64
C ASN A 585 -12.70 -18.96 -36.01
N GLY A 586 -13.51 -18.44 -35.08
CA GLY A 586 -14.56 -19.18 -34.38
C GLY A 586 -14.10 -20.05 -33.21
N ALA A 587 -12.81 -20.07 -32.87
CA ALA A 587 -12.27 -20.76 -31.69
C ALA A 587 -11.85 -19.75 -30.61
N ALA A 588 -12.14 -20.05 -29.34
CA ALA A 588 -11.69 -19.24 -28.21
C ALA A 588 -10.21 -19.48 -27.93
N VAL A 589 -9.49 -18.44 -27.47
CA VAL A 589 -8.04 -18.50 -27.25
C VAL A 589 -7.59 -17.91 -25.93
N GLY A 590 -6.34 -18.19 -25.54
CA GLY A 590 -5.74 -17.62 -24.33
C GLY A 590 -6.09 -18.38 -23.05
N LYS A 591 -6.58 -19.62 -23.17
CA LYS A 591 -7.06 -20.44 -22.04
C LYS A 591 -8.16 -19.74 -21.22
N ARG A 592 -8.92 -18.86 -21.90
CA ARG A 592 -10.04 -18.11 -21.36
C ARG A 592 -11.23 -18.16 -22.32
N LEU A 593 -12.45 -18.04 -21.82
CA LEU A 593 -13.65 -17.78 -22.60
C LEU A 593 -14.26 -16.50 -22.04
N ILE A 594 -14.07 -15.40 -22.77
CA ILE A 594 -14.49 -14.05 -22.35
C ILE A 594 -15.65 -13.64 -23.26
N GLY A 595 -16.79 -13.24 -22.71
CA GLY A 595 -17.91 -12.80 -23.53
C GLY A 595 -19.10 -12.28 -22.74
N GLN A 596 -20.20 -12.11 -23.45
CA GLN A 596 -21.44 -11.55 -22.92
C GLN A 596 -22.65 -12.40 -23.34
N ALA A 597 -23.53 -12.76 -22.40
CA ALA A 597 -24.76 -13.50 -22.65
C ALA A 597 -25.97 -12.56 -22.60
N LYS A 598 -26.84 -12.61 -23.61
CA LYS A 598 -28.08 -11.83 -23.66
C LYS A 598 -29.28 -12.73 -23.33
N ILE A 599 -30.12 -12.30 -22.40
CA ILE A 599 -31.24 -13.08 -21.85
C ILE A 599 -32.52 -12.27 -21.90
N LYS A 600 -33.61 -12.83 -22.42
CA LYS A 600 -34.92 -12.18 -22.51
C LYS A 600 -35.92 -12.79 -21.52
N ASN A 601 -36.70 -11.95 -20.84
CA ASN A 601 -37.85 -12.37 -20.05
C ASN A 601 -39.11 -12.38 -20.91
N ASN A 602 -39.70 -13.56 -21.08
CA ASN A 602 -40.94 -13.79 -21.81
C ASN A 602 -42.15 -14.03 -20.87
N GLY A 603 -41.97 -13.91 -19.54
CA GLY A 603 -43.02 -14.02 -18.53
C GLY A 603 -43.79 -12.72 -18.29
N SER A 604 -44.84 -12.80 -17.47
CA SER A 604 -45.71 -11.66 -17.10
C SER A 604 -45.28 -10.93 -15.82
N LEU A 605 -44.39 -11.54 -15.03
CA LEU A 605 -43.81 -10.96 -13.83
C LEU A 605 -42.32 -10.67 -14.07
N PRO A 606 -41.77 -9.63 -13.45
CA PRO A 606 -40.34 -9.37 -13.50
C PRO A 606 -39.58 -10.55 -12.86
N TYR A 607 -38.43 -10.87 -13.43
CA TYR A 607 -37.57 -11.92 -12.91
C TYR A 607 -36.47 -11.30 -12.06
N HIS A 608 -36.45 -11.61 -10.77
CA HIS A 608 -35.48 -11.12 -9.78
C HIS A 608 -34.79 -12.32 -9.11
N ALA A 609 -33.95 -13.02 -9.88
CA ALA A 609 -33.16 -14.14 -9.38
C ALA A 609 -31.92 -14.33 -10.28
N ASN A 610 -31.07 -15.30 -9.96
CA ASN A 610 -29.89 -15.56 -10.79
C ASN A 610 -30.21 -16.46 -11.97
N VAL A 611 -29.47 -16.28 -13.05
CA VAL A 611 -29.29 -17.28 -14.10
C VAL A 611 -27.92 -17.93 -13.91
N LYS A 612 -27.88 -19.26 -13.85
CA LYS A 612 -26.64 -20.04 -13.77
C LYS A 612 -26.10 -20.29 -15.16
N LEU A 613 -24.87 -19.88 -15.46
CA LEU A 613 -24.10 -20.38 -16.62
C LEU A 613 -23.13 -21.44 -16.13
N GLN A 614 -23.41 -22.70 -16.46
CA GLN A 614 -22.55 -23.82 -16.16
C GLN A 614 -21.65 -24.12 -17.36
N LEU A 615 -20.33 -24.05 -17.14
CA LEU A 615 -19.33 -24.43 -18.11
C LEU A 615 -19.25 -25.96 -18.18
N TRP A 616 -19.19 -26.49 -19.40
CA TRP A 616 -18.95 -27.90 -19.65
C TRP A 616 -17.74 -28.05 -20.55
N SER A 617 -16.86 -28.99 -20.21
CA SER A 617 -15.69 -29.33 -21.01
C SER A 617 -15.92 -30.66 -21.73
N GLN A 618 -15.58 -30.72 -23.02
CA GLN A 618 -15.69 -31.91 -23.84
C GLN A 618 -14.39 -32.06 -24.63
N LYS A 619 -13.61 -33.11 -24.36
CA LYS A 619 -12.36 -33.35 -25.11
C LYS A 619 -12.67 -33.45 -26.61
N VAL A 620 -11.89 -32.77 -27.46
CA VAL A 620 -12.08 -32.83 -28.91
C VAL A 620 -11.97 -34.28 -29.38
N GLY A 621 -12.96 -34.74 -30.15
CA GLY A 621 -13.08 -36.14 -30.58
C GLY A 621 -13.78 -37.09 -29.60
N SER A 622 -14.14 -36.63 -28.39
CA SER A 622 -14.97 -37.38 -27.44
C SER A 622 -16.44 -36.99 -27.56
N ASN A 623 -17.35 -37.95 -27.35
CA ASN A 623 -18.80 -37.69 -27.22
C ASN A 623 -19.24 -37.40 -25.77
N THR A 624 -18.32 -37.46 -24.81
CA THR A 624 -18.60 -37.21 -23.39
C THR A 624 -18.19 -35.80 -23.00
N ALA A 625 -19.13 -35.06 -22.42
CA ALA A 625 -18.90 -33.76 -21.79
C ALA A 625 -18.95 -33.90 -20.26
N TYR A 626 -18.13 -33.14 -19.56
CA TYR A 626 -18.05 -33.08 -18.10
C TYR A 626 -18.45 -31.69 -17.63
N SER A 627 -19.34 -31.63 -16.65
CA SER A 627 -19.68 -30.38 -15.98
C SER A 627 -18.46 -29.85 -15.24
N GLY A 628 -18.20 -28.56 -15.38
CA GLY A 628 -17.18 -27.83 -14.65
C GLY A 628 -17.79 -26.70 -13.84
N THR A 629 -17.06 -25.59 -13.78
CA THR A 629 -17.42 -24.39 -13.02
C THR A 629 -18.81 -23.88 -13.40
N THR A 630 -19.66 -23.69 -12.40
CA THR A 630 -20.94 -22.99 -12.55
C THR A 630 -20.79 -21.59 -12.02
N ARG A 631 -21.25 -20.59 -12.78
CA ARG A 631 -21.30 -19.19 -12.34
C ARG A 631 -22.75 -18.74 -12.30
N SER A 632 -23.17 -18.15 -11.19
CA SER A 632 -24.51 -17.56 -11.03
C SER A 632 -24.43 -16.07 -11.30
N TYR A 633 -25.30 -15.58 -12.18
CA TYR A 633 -25.38 -14.17 -12.55
C TYR A 633 -26.77 -13.65 -12.18
N PRO A 634 -26.89 -12.75 -11.20
CA PRO A 634 -28.16 -12.09 -10.94
C PRO A 634 -28.58 -11.36 -12.21
N VAL A 635 -29.80 -11.64 -12.69
CA VAL A 635 -30.37 -10.88 -13.80
C VAL A 635 -31.70 -10.34 -13.35
N GLU A 636 -31.85 -9.03 -13.50
CA GLU A 636 -33.14 -8.39 -13.42
C GLU A 636 -33.62 -8.11 -14.83
N ILE A 637 -34.71 -8.77 -15.19
CA ILE A 637 -35.25 -8.65 -16.53
C ILE A 637 -36.73 -8.39 -16.39
N ALA A 638 -37.12 -7.12 -16.53
CA ALA A 638 -38.52 -6.73 -16.59
C ALA A 638 -39.24 -7.50 -17.71
N PRO A 639 -40.56 -7.72 -17.60
CA PRO A 639 -41.34 -8.42 -18.62
C PRO A 639 -41.08 -7.87 -20.03
N GLY A 640 -40.71 -8.74 -20.97
CA GLY A 640 -40.44 -8.39 -22.36
C GLY A 640 -39.08 -7.72 -22.64
N LYS A 641 -38.27 -7.41 -21.62
CA LYS A 641 -36.93 -6.80 -21.78
C LYS A 641 -35.85 -7.86 -21.94
N THR A 642 -34.66 -7.42 -22.38
CA THR A 642 -33.45 -8.26 -22.50
C THR A 642 -32.41 -7.71 -21.53
N GLY A 643 -31.94 -8.55 -20.62
CA GLY A 643 -30.79 -8.31 -19.78
C GLY A 643 -29.52 -8.89 -20.41
N THR A 644 -28.38 -8.48 -19.86
CA THR A 644 -27.06 -8.80 -20.39
C THR A 644 -26.14 -9.21 -19.25
N VAL A 645 -25.32 -10.23 -19.47
CA VAL A 645 -24.43 -10.82 -18.48
C VAL A 645 -23.03 -10.95 -19.08
N ASP A 646 -22.07 -10.17 -18.61
CA ASP A 646 -20.67 -10.38 -18.94
C ASP A 646 -20.12 -11.59 -18.15
N PHE A 647 -19.32 -12.41 -18.81
CA PHE A 647 -18.73 -13.59 -18.20
C PHE A 647 -17.29 -13.82 -18.66
N GLU A 648 -16.52 -14.39 -17.74
CA GLU A 648 -15.21 -14.94 -18.02
C GLU A 648 -15.10 -16.35 -17.43
N PHE A 649 -14.49 -17.26 -18.18
CA PHE A 649 -14.02 -18.58 -17.71
C PHE A 649 -12.52 -18.69 -18.01
N ASP A 650 -11.65 -18.83 -17.02
CA ASP A 650 -10.20 -18.99 -17.20
C ASP A 650 -9.69 -20.36 -16.74
N GLY A 651 -8.37 -20.56 -16.74
CA GLY A 651 -7.76 -21.86 -16.41
C GLY A 651 -8.11 -22.97 -17.41
N LEU A 652 -8.60 -22.61 -18.60
CA LEU A 652 -9.13 -23.58 -19.55
C LEU A 652 -8.02 -24.37 -20.25
N SER A 653 -8.31 -25.61 -20.60
CA SER A 653 -7.39 -26.52 -21.28
C SER A 653 -7.61 -26.50 -22.79
N GLU A 654 -6.51 -26.45 -23.54
CA GLU A 654 -6.53 -26.57 -24.99
C GLU A 654 -6.93 -27.98 -25.44
N GLY A 655 -7.52 -28.11 -26.63
CA GLY A 655 -7.97 -29.41 -27.16
C GLY A 655 -9.29 -29.88 -26.56
N TYR A 656 -10.05 -28.97 -25.97
CA TYR A 656 -11.41 -29.18 -25.47
C TYR A 656 -12.39 -28.23 -26.17
N TYR A 657 -13.61 -28.71 -26.39
CA TYR A 657 -14.78 -27.87 -26.59
C TYR A 657 -15.32 -27.42 -25.24
N TYR A 658 -15.61 -26.14 -25.13
CA TYR A 658 -16.32 -25.55 -24.01
C TYR A 658 -17.74 -25.17 -24.42
N ARG A 659 -18.69 -25.48 -23.54
CA ARG A 659 -20.12 -25.27 -23.75
C ARG A 659 -20.69 -24.59 -22.52
N ILE A 660 -21.75 -23.82 -22.71
CA ILE A 660 -22.44 -23.15 -21.61
C ILE A 660 -23.88 -23.65 -21.55
N LYS A 661 -24.29 -24.15 -20.37
CA LYS A 661 -25.68 -24.43 -20.05
C LYS A 661 -26.22 -23.30 -19.16
N ALA A 662 -27.26 -22.61 -19.61
CA ALA A 662 -27.95 -21.57 -18.86
C ALA A 662 -29.19 -22.13 -18.13
N MET A 663 -29.28 -21.94 -16.81
CA MET A 663 -30.32 -22.53 -15.95
C MET A 663 -30.95 -21.52 -14.98
N TYR A 664 -32.16 -21.80 -14.52
CA TYR A 664 -32.76 -21.08 -13.40
C TYR A 664 -32.05 -21.46 -12.10
N SER A 665 -32.06 -20.55 -11.14
CA SER A 665 -31.37 -20.74 -9.86
C SER A 665 -32.21 -21.42 -8.79
N ASN A 666 -33.52 -21.11 -8.75
CA ASN A 666 -34.44 -21.55 -7.69
C ASN A 666 -35.35 -22.71 -8.11
N GLN A 667 -35.12 -23.30 -9.29
CA GLN A 667 -35.92 -24.38 -9.85
C GLN A 667 -35.03 -25.31 -10.68
N ASP A 668 -35.35 -26.60 -10.71
CA ASP A 668 -34.74 -27.54 -11.63
C ASP A 668 -35.23 -27.27 -13.07
N GLY A 669 -34.52 -26.41 -13.81
CA GLY A 669 -34.92 -26.02 -15.17
C GLY A 669 -33.83 -25.31 -15.98
N THR A 670 -33.77 -25.60 -17.28
CA THR A 670 -32.89 -24.90 -18.23
C THR A 670 -33.65 -23.71 -18.82
N LEU A 671 -32.96 -22.58 -19.06
CA LEU A 671 -33.54 -21.46 -19.80
C LEU A 671 -33.90 -21.89 -21.23
N GLY A 672 -34.88 -21.23 -21.85
CA GLY A 672 -35.12 -21.40 -23.28
C GLY A 672 -33.84 -21.11 -24.08
N SER A 673 -33.48 -21.97 -25.03
CA SER A 673 -32.23 -21.87 -25.83
C SER A 673 -30.92 -21.83 -25.01
N GLY A 674 -30.99 -22.26 -23.74
CA GLY A 674 -29.88 -22.33 -22.79
C GLY A 674 -29.34 -23.73 -22.55
N GLY A 675 -29.68 -24.71 -23.40
CA GLY A 675 -29.22 -26.07 -23.27
C GLY A 675 -27.71 -26.23 -23.51
N ILE A 676 -27.11 -27.24 -22.89
CA ILE A 676 -25.68 -27.57 -23.04
C ILE A 676 -25.25 -27.76 -24.51
N TRP A 677 -26.16 -28.21 -25.38
CA TRP A 677 -25.84 -28.49 -26.78
C TRP A 677 -26.06 -27.29 -27.71
N ASP A 678 -26.65 -26.20 -27.22
CA ASP A 678 -27.04 -25.05 -28.02
C ASP A 678 -25.82 -24.19 -28.42
N HIS A 679 -24.77 -24.16 -27.58
CA HIS A 679 -23.59 -23.30 -27.78
C HIS A 679 -22.27 -24.04 -27.52
N ARG A 680 -21.26 -23.86 -28.39
CA ARG A 680 -19.97 -24.57 -28.31
C ARG A 680 -18.82 -23.76 -28.92
N TRP A 681 -17.69 -23.69 -28.20
CA TRP A 681 -16.44 -23.07 -28.66
C TRP A 681 -15.25 -24.01 -28.45
N GLU A 682 -14.40 -24.19 -29.46
CA GLU A 682 -13.14 -24.93 -29.32
C GLU A 682 -12.10 -24.05 -28.63
N MET A 683 -11.43 -24.55 -27.60
CA MET A 683 -10.28 -23.88 -26.98
C MET A 683 -9.01 -24.21 -27.75
N LYS A 684 -8.44 -23.19 -28.38
CA LYS A 684 -7.19 -23.28 -29.11
C LYS A 684 -6.10 -22.44 -28.45
N PRO A 685 -4.84 -22.78 -28.71
CA PRO A 685 -3.74 -21.88 -28.42
C PRO A 685 -3.98 -20.51 -29.09
N GLY A 686 -3.91 -19.42 -28.33
CA GLY A 686 -3.71 -18.05 -28.87
C GLY A 686 -3.29 -17.03 -27.80
N ILE A 687 -3.21 -15.77 -28.23
CA ILE A 687 -2.76 -14.61 -27.45
C ILE A 687 -3.97 -13.75 -27.08
N LEU A 688 -3.92 -13.09 -25.92
CA LEU A 688 -4.86 -12.05 -25.53
C LEU A 688 -4.21 -10.66 -25.58
N ILE A 689 -4.96 -9.68 -26.05
CA ILE A 689 -4.51 -8.30 -26.23
C ILE A 689 -5.55 -7.37 -25.64
N TRP A 690 -5.13 -6.50 -24.73
CA TRP A 690 -5.97 -5.45 -24.16
C TRP A 690 -5.72 -4.11 -24.85
N LYS A 691 -6.78 -3.32 -24.96
CA LYS A 691 -6.78 -1.95 -25.50
C LYS A 691 -6.97 -0.92 -24.39
N ALA A 692 -6.68 0.34 -24.70
CA ALA A 692 -6.76 1.44 -23.74
C ALA A 692 -8.16 1.66 -23.14
N ASP A 693 -9.23 1.21 -23.80
CA ASP A 693 -10.60 1.28 -23.29
C ASP A 693 -10.97 0.08 -22.37
N GLY A 694 -10.02 -0.81 -22.08
CA GLY A 694 -10.22 -2.03 -21.29
C GLY A 694 -10.70 -3.24 -22.09
N SER A 695 -11.08 -3.09 -23.37
CA SER A 695 -11.53 -4.21 -24.19
C SER A 695 -10.41 -5.20 -24.51
N VAL A 696 -10.79 -6.48 -24.69
CA VAL A 696 -9.87 -7.60 -24.95
C VAL A 696 -10.19 -8.31 -26.26
N ASP A 697 -9.15 -8.58 -27.06
CA ASP A 697 -9.24 -9.36 -28.30
C ASP A 697 -8.39 -10.63 -28.22
N GLY A 698 -8.83 -11.67 -28.93
CA GLY A 698 -8.02 -12.87 -29.19
C GLY A 698 -7.20 -12.76 -30.47
N LYS A 699 -5.99 -13.34 -30.49
CA LYS A 699 -5.14 -13.44 -31.68
C LYS A 699 -4.54 -14.84 -31.87
N ALA A 700 -4.49 -15.31 -33.10
CA ALA A 700 -3.86 -16.59 -33.44
C ALA A 700 -2.34 -16.53 -33.23
N TYR A 701 -1.75 -17.68 -32.92
CA TYR A 701 -0.29 -17.81 -32.90
C TYR A 701 0.31 -17.74 -34.30
N SER A 702 1.50 -17.15 -34.35
CA SER A 702 2.41 -17.18 -35.48
C SER A 702 3.84 -17.13 -34.94
N ALA A 703 4.78 -17.77 -35.65
CA ALA A 703 6.21 -17.68 -35.32
C ALA A 703 6.71 -16.23 -35.31
N THR A 704 6.11 -15.37 -36.14
CA THR A 704 6.28 -13.93 -36.14
C THR A 704 4.94 -13.26 -35.86
N LEU A 705 4.83 -12.58 -34.72
CA LEU A 705 3.60 -11.95 -34.26
C LEU A 705 3.77 -10.43 -34.21
N ASN A 706 2.74 -9.67 -34.58
CA ASN A 706 2.67 -8.23 -34.33
C ASN A 706 1.65 -7.98 -33.22
N ALA A 707 2.03 -7.27 -32.15
CA ALA A 707 1.11 -6.91 -31.08
C ALA A 707 -0.05 -6.04 -31.61
N GLY A 708 0.26 -5.05 -32.45
CA GLY A 708 -0.70 -4.06 -32.94
C GLY A 708 -0.51 -2.71 -32.26
N THR A 709 -1.02 -1.64 -32.88
CA THR A 709 -0.80 -0.26 -32.42
C THR A 709 -1.73 0.17 -31.29
N THR A 710 -2.83 -0.56 -31.06
CA THR A 710 -3.82 -0.29 -30.00
C THR A 710 -3.55 -1.08 -28.72
N THR A 711 -2.51 -1.92 -28.70
CA THR A 711 -2.20 -2.79 -27.57
C THR A 711 -1.66 -1.96 -26.40
N VAL A 712 -2.21 -2.19 -25.21
CA VAL A 712 -1.73 -1.65 -23.92
C VAL A 712 -1.37 -2.76 -22.91
N GLY A 713 -1.83 -3.99 -23.16
CA GLY A 713 -1.45 -5.19 -22.41
C GLY A 713 -1.46 -6.43 -23.30
N PHE A 714 -0.57 -7.37 -23.04
CA PHE A 714 -0.36 -8.56 -23.87
C PHE A 714 -0.14 -9.80 -23.00
N PHE A 715 -0.84 -10.89 -23.30
CA PHE A 715 -0.68 -12.18 -22.60
C PHE A 715 -0.54 -13.34 -23.58
N ALA A 716 0.57 -14.07 -23.48
CA ALA A 716 0.84 -15.27 -24.25
C ALA A 716 1.15 -16.47 -23.35
N ASN A 717 0.66 -17.64 -23.73
CA ASN A 717 0.72 -18.86 -22.93
C ASN A 717 1.16 -20.10 -23.72
N CYS A 718 1.86 -19.91 -24.85
CA CYS A 718 2.42 -21.01 -25.64
C CYS A 718 3.76 -20.66 -26.29
N ASN A 719 4.64 -21.66 -26.37
CA ASN A 719 6.06 -21.56 -26.79
C ASN A 719 6.29 -21.42 -28.30
N LYS A 720 5.32 -20.92 -29.08
CA LYS A 720 5.42 -20.85 -30.55
C LYS A 720 5.80 -19.48 -31.11
N ILE A 721 5.92 -18.46 -30.27
CA ILE A 721 6.32 -17.11 -30.70
C ILE A 721 7.84 -17.01 -30.68
N THR A 722 8.46 -16.86 -31.84
CA THR A 722 9.93 -16.73 -31.96
C THR A 722 10.37 -15.29 -32.22
N ARG A 723 9.49 -14.48 -32.81
CA ARG A 723 9.68 -13.07 -33.12
C ARG A 723 8.42 -12.28 -32.78
N LEU A 724 8.59 -11.14 -32.11
CA LEU A 724 7.51 -10.25 -31.73
C LEU A 724 7.80 -8.82 -32.21
N THR A 725 6.90 -8.26 -33.00
CA THR A 725 6.87 -6.82 -33.31
C THR A 725 6.04 -6.12 -32.25
N LEU A 726 6.72 -5.28 -31.47
CA LEU A 726 6.16 -4.51 -30.36
C LEU A 726 5.33 -3.32 -30.85
N ASN A 727 4.41 -2.83 -30.01
CA ASN A 727 3.77 -1.54 -30.21
C ASN A 727 4.79 -0.42 -29.95
N ARG A 728 5.34 0.19 -31.01
CA ARG A 728 6.34 1.25 -30.88
C ARG A 728 5.78 2.60 -30.43
N ASN A 729 4.46 2.80 -30.54
CA ASN A 729 3.82 4.05 -30.16
C ASN A 729 3.52 4.12 -28.65
N ASN A 730 3.64 2.99 -27.97
CA ASN A 730 3.37 2.88 -26.55
C ASN A 730 4.46 2.05 -25.86
N PRO A 731 5.46 2.69 -25.24
CA PRO A 731 6.49 1.99 -24.45
C PRO A 731 5.94 1.30 -23.18
N ASN A 732 4.77 1.70 -22.67
CA ASN A 732 4.22 1.19 -21.41
C ASN A 732 3.58 -0.21 -21.52
N VAL A 733 3.47 -0.78 -22.72
CA VAL A 733 2.81 -2.09 -22.91
C VAL A 733 3.51 -3.17 -22.09
N ILE A 734 2.76 -3.84 -21.21
CA ILE A 734 3.23 -4.98 -20.44
C ILE A 734 3.01 -6.28 -21.22
N TYR A 735 4.09 -7.02 -21.49
CA TYR A 735 4.08 -8.28 -22.24
C TYR A 735 4.33 -9.46 -21.28
N ILE A 736 3.25 -10.17 -20.93
CA ILE A 736 3.29 -11.30 -20.01
C ILE A 736 3.36 -12.63 -20.78
N PHE A 737 4.34 -13.45 -20.42
CA PHE A 737 4.57 -14.80 -20.93
C PHE A 737 4.46 -15.82 -19.80
N ALA A 738 4.06 -17.05 -20.12
CA ALA A 738 4.07 -18.15 -19.13
C ALA A 738 5.50 -18.49 -18.67
N ALA A 739 5.63 -19.10 -17.49
CA ALA A 739 6.93 -19.33 -16.83
C ALA A 739 7.87 -20.27 -17.61
N ASP A 740 7.31 -21.14 -18.44
CA ASP A 740 8.03 -22.11 -19.28
C ASP A 740 8.37 -21.56 -20.68
N MET A 741 8.10 -20.29 -20.95
CA MET A 741 8.35 -19.66 -22.24
C MET A 741 9.76 -19.08 -22.35
N THR A 742 10.36 -19.21 -23.54
CA THR A 742 11.52 -18.39 -23.92
C THR A 742 11.03 -17.07 -24.50
N LEU A 743 11.63 -15.95 -24.08
CA LEU A 743 11.27 -14.64 -24.62
C LEU A 743 11.51 -14.58 -26.14
N PRO A 744 10.54 -14.04 -26.91
CA PRO A 744 10.68 -13.90 -28.35
C PRO A 744 11.75 -12.88 -28.71
N LYS A 745 12.40 -13.05 -29.87
CA LYS A 745 13.34 -12.05 -30.39
C LYS A 745 12.59 -10.78 -30.78
N THR A 746 13.01 -9.66 -30.24
CA THR A 746 12.54 -8.31 -30.58
C THR A 746 13.71 -7.47 -31.09
N ASN A 747 13.42 -6.29 -31.64
CA ASN A 747 14.43 -5.35 -32.12
C ASN A 747 14.76 -4.25 -31.09
N SER A 748 14.15 -4.30 -29.90
CA SER A 748 14.22 -3.25 -28.86
C SER A 748 13.85 -3.85 -27.50
N ALA A 749 14.30 -3.21 -26.41
CA ALA A 749 13.86 -3.54 -25.05
C ALA A 749 12.35 -3.28 -24.88
N PHE A 750 11.73 -3.99 -23.93
CA PHE A 750 10.29 -3.90 -23.64
C PHE A 750 9.99 -4.44 -22.24
N ASN A 751 8.83 -4.09 -21.70
CA ASN A 751 8.37 -4.54 -20.39
C ASN A 751 7.93 -6.01 -20.45
N ALA A 752 8.88 -6.92 -20.23
CA ALA A 752 8.69 -8.36 -20.30
C ALA A 752 8.46 -8.97 -18.92
N VAL A 753 7.42 -9.78 -18.78
CA VAL A 753 7.12 -10.53 -17.57
C VAL A 753 7.12 -12.02 -17.91
N ILE A 754 7.85 -12.83 -17.14
CA ILE A 754 7.89 -14.29 -17.29
C ILE A 754 7.27 -14.91 -16.03
N GLY A 755 6.12 -15.57 -16.19
CA GLY A 755 5.40 -16.21 -15.09
C GLY A 755 4.76 -15.20 -14.13
N SER A 756 5.50 -14.78 -13.11
CA SER A 756 5.10 -13.81 -12.09
C SER A 756 6.25 -12.87 -11.71
N HIS A 757 7.25 -12.75 -12.59
CA HIS A 757 8.46 -12.00 -12.33
C HIS A 757 8.92 -11.21 -13.56
N ALA A 758 9.45 -10.01 -13.32
CA ALA A 758 10.12 -9.18 -14.32
C ALA A 758 11.47 -8.70 -13.77
N GLU A 759 12.47 -8.57 -14.64
CA GLU A 759 13.76 -7.97 -14.25
C GLU A 759 13.62 -6.44 -14.14
N ARG A 760 12.90 -5.82 -15.08
CA ARG A 760 12.74 -4.37 -15.15
C ARG A 760 11.44 -3.98 -15.83
N ILE A 761 10.77 -2.96 -15.30
CA ILE A 761 9.60 -2.31 -15.92
C ILE A 761 9.86 -0.81 -16.09
N ASP A 762 9.69 -0.29 -17.30
CA ASP A 762 9.84 1.13 -17.62
C ASP A 762 8.54 1.72 -18.14
N LEU A 763 8.06 2.77 -17.49
CA LEU A 763 6.83 3.46 -17.83
C LEU A 763 7.13 4.94 -18.10
N VAL A 764 6.33 5.57 -18.94
CA VAL A 764 6.34 7.02 -19.18
C VAL A 764 4.96 7.60 -18.91
N ASN A 765 4.89 8.88 -18.53
CA ASN A 765 3.61 9.58 -18.41
C ASN A 765 2.86 9.61 -19.76
N ASP A 766 1.54 9.79 -19.75
CA ASP A 766 0.66 9.89 -20.94
C ASP A 766 0.34 8.60 -21.74
N LYS A 767 0.96 7.47 -21.41
CA LYS A 767 0.75 6.19 -22.12
C LYS A 767 0.03 5.16 -21.25
N ALA A 768 -1.02 4.55 -21.81
CA ALA A 768 -1.80 3.54 -21.12
C ALA A 768 -1.04 2.19 -20.99
N TYR A 769 -1.30 1.47 -19.91
CA TYR A 769 -0.88 0.08 -19.74
C TYR A 769 -1.99 -0.75 -19.09
N TYR A 770 -1.91 -2.07 -19.28
CA TYR A 770 -2.82 -3.02 -18.65
C TYR A 770 -2.07 -4.24 -18.14
N ILE A 771 -2.25 -4.56 -16.86
CA ILE A 771 -1.61 -5.68 -16.19
C ILE A 771 -2.62 -6.83 -16.11
N ALA A 772 -2.43 -7.84 -16.97
CA ALA A 772 -3.35 -8.98 -17.05
C ALA A 772 -3.23 -9.98 -15.88
N LYS A 773 -2.13 -9.90 -15.10
CA LYS A 773 -1.83 -10.74 -13.95
C LYS A 773 -0.76 -10.04 -13.09
N SER A 774 -0.90 -10.06 -11.77
CA SER A 774 0.07 -9.50 -10.82
C SER A 774 1.44 -10.17 -10.94
N PHE A 775 2.51 -9.41 -10.71
CA PHE A 775 3.91 -9.87 -10.75
C PHE A 775 4.80 -8.96 -9.90
N ASP A 776 5.99 -9.44 -9.54
CA ASP A 776 7.03 -8.64 -8.87
C ASP A 776 8.15 -8.29 -9.88
N ALA A 777 8.71 -7.08 -9.81
CA ALA A 777 9.83 -6.63 -10.64
C ALA A 777 11.08 -6.33 -9.81
N ASP A 778 12.28 -6.72 -10.25
CA ASP A 778 13.52 -6.38 -9.51
C ASP A 778 13.75 -4.86 -9.49
N SER A 779 13.37 -4.18 -10.57
CA SER A 779 13.47 -2.72 -10.69
C SER A 779 12.31 -2.14 -11.51
N ALA A 780 11.92 -0.90 -11.21
CA ALA A 780 11.01 -0.16 -12.06
C ALA A 780 11.47 1.29 -12.23
N SER A 781 11.17 1.88 -13.39
CA SER A 781 11.32 3.31 -13.65
C SER A 781 10.03 3.91 -14.22
N PHE A 782 9.71 5.13 -13.81
CA PHE A 782 8.63 5.93 -14.35
C PHE A 782 9.18 7.30 -14.74
N THR A 783 9.08 7.65 -16.04
CA THR A 783 9.56 8.93 -16.56
C THR A 783 8.39 9.87 -16.75
N TYR A 784 8.40 11.00 -16.04
CA TYR A 784 7.47 12.10 -16.25
C TYR A 784 8.17 13.22 -17.03
N THR A 785 7.81 13.41 -18.29
CA THR A 785 8.32 14.51 -19.13
C THR A 785 7.36 15.70 -19.10
N PHE A 786 7.90 16.88 -18.79
CA PHE A 786 7.15 18.14 -18.86
C PHE A 786 6.93 18.58 -20.31
N PRO A 787 5.81 19.24 -20.64
CA PRO A 787 5.58 19.78 -21.99
C PRO A 787 6.67 20.77 -22.44
N GLU A 788 6.92 20.86 -23.75
CA GLU A 788 7.90 21.79 -24.34
C GLU A 788 7.34 23.22 -24.53
N THR A 789 6.04 23.35 -24.78
CA THR A 789 5.40 24.60 -25.23
C THR A 789 4.71 25.39 -24.12
N GLU A 790 4.65 24.80 -22.93
CA GLU A 790 4.03 25.34 -21.73
C GLU A 790 5.14 25.25 -20.70
N ASP A 791 5.65 26.42 -20.29
CA ASP A 791 6.52 26.51 -19.13
C ASP A 791 5.91 25.66 -18.02
N GLY A 792 6.72 24.83 -17.33
CA GLY A 792 6.23 23.89 -16.30
C GLY A 792 5.45 24.56 -15.15
N THR A 793 5.27 25.88 -15.21
CA THR A 793 4.63 26.82 -14.29
C THR A 793 3.11 26.68 -14.20
N LYS A 794 2.52 25.57 -14.62
CA LYS A 794 1.13 25.22 -14.31
C LYS A 794 1.05 23.83 -13.69
N TRP A 795 0.00 23.57 -12.93
CA TRP A 795 -0.20 22.24 -12.40
C TRP A 795 -0.59 21.29 -13.52
N HIS A 796 0.03 20.12 -13.50
CA HIS A 796 -0.42 18.92 -14.18
C HIS A 796 -0.85 17.91 -13.13
N ALA A 797 -1.55 16.86 -13.54
CA ALA A 797 -1.90 15.76 -12.65
C ALA A 797 -1.47 14.42 -13.25
N PHE A 798 -1.04 13.49 -12.40
CA PHE A 798 -0.63 12.16 -12.83
C PHE A 798 -0.86 11.11 -11.76
N THR A 799 -0.97 9.86 -12.21
CA THR A 799 -1.06 8.71 -11.32
C THR A 799 0.30 8.03 -11.18
N MET A 800 0.81 7.90 -9.96
CA MET A 800 2.09 7.22 -9.72
C MET A 800 1.91 5.70 -9.86
N PRO A 801 2.62 5.01 -10.77
CA PRO A 801 2.39 3.58 -11.03
C PRO A 801 2.95 2.66 -9.95
N PHE A 802 3.93 3.10 -9.17
CA PHE A 802 4.57 2.34 -8.09
C PHE A 802 5.19 3.28 -7.04
N ALA A 803 5.42 2.79 -5.81
CA ALA A 803 6.08 3.58 -4.77
C ALA A 803 7.54 3.84 -5.15
N SER A 804 8.01 5.08 -5.07
CA SER A 804 9.34 5.47 -5.58
C SER A 804 10.35 5.66 -4.45
N ASP A 805 11.54 5.06 -4.59
CA ASP A 805 12.64 5.17 -3.64
C ASP A 805 13.54 6.39 -3.91
N SER A 806 13.61 6.82 -5.18
CA SER A 806 14.46 7.94 -5.61
C SER A 806 13.90 8.65 -6.84
N ILE A 807 14.30 9.92 -7.01
CA ILE A 807 13.91 10.76 -8.13
C ILE A 807 15.19 11.28 -8.77
N LEU A 808 15.28 11.28 -10.10
CA LEU A 808 16.41 11.84 -10.83
C LEU A 808 15.97 12.91 -11.83
N ILE A 809 16.78 13.96 -11.94
CA ILE A 809 16.76 14.94 -13.05
C ILE A 809 18.10 14.81 -13.76
N ASP A 810 18.10 14.55 -15.07
CA ASP A 810 19.33 14.39 -15.86
C ASP A 810 20.36 13.42 -15.22
N SER A 811 19.86 12.32 -14.64
CA SER A 811 20.63 11.31 -13.89
C SER A 811 21.24 11.77 -12.55
N ILE A 812 20.84 12.94 -12.05
CA ILE A 812 21.24 13.46 -10.74
C ILE A 812 20.11 13.19 -9.74
N PRO A 813 20.37 12.48 -8.63
CA PRO A 813 19.38 12.27 -7.58
C PRO A 813 18.93 13.58 -6.94
N VAL A 814 17.62 13.73 -6.73
CA VAL A 814 17.00 14.89 -6.09
C VAL A 814 16.01 14.43 -5.03
N ALA A 815 15.93 15.17 -3.92
CA ALA A 815 14.96 14.91 -2.85
C ALA A 815 13.64 15.67 -3.09
N LEU A 816 12.53 15.16 -2.58
CA LEU A 816 11.21 15.82 -2.65
C LEU A 816 11.21 17.20 -1.97
N ASP A 817 12.02 17.38 -0.93
CA ASP A 817 12.12 18.59 -0.11
C ASP A 817 13.35 19.47 -0.42
N ASP A 818 14.09 19.18 -1.49
CA ASP A 818 15.30 19.93 -1.85
C ASP A 818 15.00 21.43 -2.04
N SER A 819 15.81 22.29 -1.41
CA SER A 819 15.70 23.75 -1.49
C SER A 819 15.98 24.34 -2.88
N LEU A 820 16.61 23.57 -3.77
CA LEU A 820 16.95 23.94 -5.15
C LEU A 820 16.03 23.28 -6.18
N LYS A 821 14.94 22.61 -5.74
CA LYS A 821 14.06 21.88 -6.66
C LYS A 821 13.38 22.84 -7.64
N HIS A 822 13.57 22.55 -8.92
CA HIS A 822 12.84 23.16 -10.04
C HIS A 822 11.43 22.57 -10.22
N PHE A 823 10.92 21.78 -9.25
CA PHE A 823 9.64 21.10 -9.35
C PHE A 823 8.95 20.92 -7.99
N TRP A 824 7.63 20.74 -8.02
CA TRP A 824 6.77 20.51 -6.85
C TRP A 824 5.80 19.40 -7.13
N ILE A 825 5.71 18.43 -6.21
CA ILE A 825 4.71 17.36 -6.24
C ILE A 825 3.85 17.51 -5.00
N TYR A 826 2.54 17.67 -5.20
CA TYR A 826 1.57 17.83 -4.12
C TYR A 826 0.57 16.68 -4.17
N GLU A 827 0.11 16.28 -3.00
CA GLU A 827 -0.90 15.25 -2.81
C GLU A 827 -2.19 15.84 -2.26
N PHE A 828 -3.30 15.13 -2.47
CA PHE A 828 -4.55 15.42 -1.79
C PHE A 828 -4.41 15.07 -0.30
N GLY A 829 -4.24 16.09 0.53
CA GLY A 829 -3.73 15.94 1.89
C GLY A 829 -4.76 16.08 3.01
N ALA A 830 -5.85 16.83 2.77
CA ALA A 830 -6.91 17.05 3.74
C ALA A 830 -8.16 17.64 3.08
N GLU A 831 -9.24 17.68 3.85
CA GLU A 831 -10.40 18.52 3.58
C GLU A 831 -10.46 19.57 4.72
N GLY A 832 -10.50 20.85 4.37
CA GLY A 832 -10.56 21.95 5.34
C GLY A 832 -11.91 21.98 6.08
N ASP A 833 -12.01 22.79 7.14
CA ASP A 833 -13.20 22.86 8.01
C ASP A 833 -14.52 23.17 7.27
N ASN A 834 -14.42 23.81 6.10
CA ASN A 834 -15.55 24.18 5.24
C ASN A 834 -15.84 23.16 4.13
N GLY A 835 -15.15 22.02 4.11
CA GLY A 835 -15.30 21.00 3.06
C GLY A 835 -14.42 21.21 1.81
N GLU A 836 -13.47 22.14 1.86
CA GLU A 836 -12.58 22.46 0.73
C GLU A 836 -11.45 21.44 0.61
N VAL A 837 -11.14 20.99 -0.61
CA VAL A 837 -10.03 20.09 -0.89
C VAL A 837 -8.69 20.81 -0.71
N VAL A 838 -7.82 20.27 0.14
CA VAL A 838 -6.51 20.86 0.44
C VAL A 838 -5.40 19.97 -0.11
N PHE A 839 -4.54 20.56 -0.94
CA PHE A 839 -3.30 19.93 -1.42
C PHE A 839 -2.13 20.33 -0.53
N LYS A 840 -1.24 19.38 -0.24
CA LYS A 840 -0.01 19.60 0.53
C LYS A 840 1.20 19.02 -0.21
N PRO A 841 2.42 19.52 0.02
CA PRO A 841 3.62 18.91 -0.53
C PRO A 841 3.73 17.43 -0.17
N ALA A 842 3.99 16.57 -1.16
CA ALA A 842 4.19 15.15 -0.94
C ALA A 842 5.49 14.92 -0.15
N THR A 843 5.40 14.13 0.92
CA THR A 843 6.57 13.74 1.73
C THR A 843 7.14 12.39 1.31
N GLU A 844 6.34 11.59 0.61
CA GLU A 844 6.70 10.32 -0.02
C GLU A 844 5.83 10.07 -1.26
N LEU A 845 6.28 9.14 -2.11
CA LEU A 845 5.58 8.77 -3.34
C LEU A 845 5.10 7.33 -3.25
N ARG A 846 3.78 7.15 -3.22
CA ARG A 846 3.12 5.87 -2.98
C ARG A 846 2.62 5.25 -4.29
N SER A 847 2.57 3.92 -4.32
CA SER A 847 2.01 3.17 -5.45
C SER A 847 0.54 3.53 -5.65
N GLY A 848 0.13 3.64 -6.90
CA GLY A 848 -1.26 3.90 -7.28
C GLY A 848 -1.80 5.28 -6.89
N THR A 849 -0.98 6.15 -6.27
CA THR A 849 -1.49 7.40 -5.71
C THR A 849 -1.50 8.52 -6.77
N PRO A 850 -2.62 9.24 -6.91
CA PRO A 850 -2.70 10.42 -7.77
C PRO A 850 -2.06 11.66 -7.11
N TYR A 851 -1.32 12.41 -7.90
CA TYR A 851 -0.62 13.63 -7.48
C TYR A 851 -0.85 14.76 -8.49
N ILE A 852 -0.64 16.00 -8.04
CA ILE A 852 -0.41 17.14 -8.93
C ILE A 852 1.09 17.47 -8.96
N ILE A 853 1.58 17.93 -10.10
CA ILE A 853 2.98 18.26 -10.33
C ILE A 853 3.13 19.55 -11.13
N ALA A 854 4.05 20.41 -10.71
CA ALA A 854 4.46 21.61 -11.44
C ALA A 854 6.00 21.70 -11.46
N GLY A 855 6.52 22.44 -12.42
CA GLY A 855 7.93 22.78 -12.58
C GLY A 855 8.13 24.29 -12.70
N ASP A 856 9.37 24.76 -12.59
CA ASP A 856 9.69 26.10 -13.06
C ASP A 856 9.98 26.11 -14.57
N SER A 857 10.32 27.26 -15.11
CA SER A 857 10.59 27.41 -16.55
C SER A 857 11.77 26.57 -17.05
N THR A 858 12.70 26.16 -16.17
CA THR A 858 13.83 25.30 -16.54
C THR A 858 13.43 23.86 -16.79
N MET A 859 12.24 23.44 -16.34
CA MET A 859 11.75 22.08 -16.51
C MET A 859 11.07 21.82 -17.86
N ALA A 860 10.81 22.85 -18.67
CA ALA A 860 10.18 22.69 -19.98
C ALA A 860 10.95 21.66 -20.85
N GLY A 861 10.26 20.60 -21.30
CA GLY A 861 10.84 19.48 -22.05
C GLY A 861 11.78 18.56 -21.27
N ARG A 862 12.13 18.85 -20.00
CA ARG A 862 12.94 17.98 -19.15
C ARG A 862 12.08 16.88 -18.52
N SER A 863 12.75 15.86 -17.98
CA SER A 863 12.07 14.72 -17.37
C SER A 863 12.52 14.46 -15.95
N LEU A 864 11.57 14.07 -15.12
CA LEU A 864 11.78 13.43 -13.83
C LEU A 864 11.74 11.93 -14.02
N VAL A 865 12.72 11.21 -13.48
CA VAL A 865 12.72 9.74 -13.50
C VAL A 865 12.61 9.21 -12.07
N PHE A 866 11.48 8.56 -11.80
CA PHE A 866 11.18 7.90 -10.53
C PHE A 866 11.67 6.46 -10.58
N HIS A 867 12.44 6.02 -9.58
CA HIS A 867 13.04 4.70 -9.53
C HIS A 867 12.74 3.97 -8.23
N ALA A 868 12.49 2.67 -8.34
CA ALA A 868 12.32 1.78 -7.20
C ALA A 868 12.88 0.37 -7.47
N LEU A 869 13.20 -0.35 -6.39
CA LEU A 869 13.66 -1.74 -6.41
C LEU A 869 12.62 -2.68 -5.77
N ASN A 870 12.57 -3.93 -6.21
CA ASN A 870 11.64 -4.97 -5.70
C ASN A 870 10.17 -4.51 -5.71
N VAL A 871 9.70 -4.11 -6.89
CA VAL A 871 8.44 -3.39 -7.07
C VAL A 871 7.31 -4.37 -7.37
N PRO A 872 6.25 -4.44 -6.54
CA PRO A 872 5.05 -5.20 -6.86
C PRO A 872 4.19 -4.46 -7.89
N PHE A 873 3.70 -5.19 -8.88
CA PHE A 873 2.72 -4.71 -9.85
C PHE A 873 1.44 -5.55 -9.74
N PHE A 874 0.32 -4.89 -9.44
CA PHE A 874 -0.97 -5.53 -9.25
C PHE A 874 -1.75 -5.64 -10.56
N LYS A 875 -2.55 -6.70 -10.70
CA LYS A 875 -3.49 -6.86 -11.81
C LYS A 875 -4.38 -5.63 -11.91
N THR A 876 -4.57 -5.10 -13.12
CA THR A 876 -5.42 -3.93 -13.31
C THR A 876 -6.83 -4.23 -12.79
N GLY A 877 -7.31 -3.39 -11.88
CA GLY A 877 -8.62 -3.51 -11.22
C GLY A 877 -8.60 -4.14 -9.82
N THR A 878 -7.46 -4.66 -9.32
CA THR A 878 -7.34 -5.12 -7.92
C THR A 878 -6.80 -4.03 -6.99
N ASP A 879 -5.94 -3.15 -7.48
CA ASP A 879 -5.54 -1.94 -6.75
C ASP A 879 -6.49 -0.79 -7.12
N LYS A 880 -7.10 -0.15 -6.12
CA LYS A 880 -8.09 0.92 -6.32
C LYS A 880 -7.46 2.26 -6.69
N MET A 881 -6.15 2.44 -6.51
CA MET A 881 -5.43 3.66 -6.86
C MET A 881 -6.17 4.92 -6.34
N LEU A 882 -6.42 4.99 -5.03
CA LEU A 882 -7.44 5.88 -4.47
C LEU A 882 -6.94 6.66 -3.23
N VAL A 883 -7.29 7.94 -3.16
CA VAL A 883 -7.17 8.76 -1.95
C VAL A 883 -8.54 9.36 -1.62
N THR A 884 -9.01 9.17 -0.39
CA THR A 884 -10.37 9.57 0.00
C THR A 884 -10.35 10.53 1.18
N SER A 885 -11.24 11.51 1.13
CA SER A 885 -11.68 12.34 2.24
C SER A 885 -13.19 12.12 2.47
N PRO A 886 -13.80 12.77 3.48
CA PRO A 886 -15.23 12.70 3.67
C PRO A 886 -16.04 13.05 2.41
N SER A 887 -15.72 14.14 1.72
CA SER A 887 -16.57 14.63 0.62
C SER A 887 -16.06 14.24 -0.77
N PHE A 888 -14.79 13.85 -0.90
CA PHE A 888 -14.12 13.69 -2.19
C PHE A 888 -13.25 12.44 -2.24
N LYS A 889 -13.17 11.86 -3.44
CA LYS A 889 -12.29 10.73 -3.78
C LYS A 889 -11.44 11.12 -4.97
N PHE A 890 -10.12 11.04 -4.83
CA PHE A 890 -9.17 11.28 -5.90
C PHE A 890 -8.69 9.95 -6.47
N HIS A 891 -9.06 9.65 -7.70
CA HIS A 891 -8.82 8.39 -8.37
C HIS A 891 -7.64 8.51 -9.32
N GLY A 892 -6.71 7.56 -9.21
CA GLY A 892 -5.73 7.27 -10.24
C GLY A 892 -6.27 6.34 -11.32
N ASN A 893 -5.60 6.30 -12.48
CA ASN A 893 -5.88 5.30 -13.52
C ASN A 893 -4.62 4.92 -14.29
N THR A 894 -4.71 3.84 -15.09
CA THR A 894 -3.61 3.34 -15.93
C THR A 894 -4.01 3.21 -17.40
N PHE A 895 -5.29 3.44 -17.70
CA PHE A 895 -5.91 3.27 -19.01
C PHE A 895 -6.87 4.44 -19.29
N GLN A 896 -7.65 4.38 -20.37
CA GLN A 896 -8.50 5.47 -20.85
C GLN A 896 -9.99 5.13 -20.71
N PRO A 897 -10.54 5.12 -19.48
CA PRO A 897 -11.96 4.85 -19.26
C PRO A 897 -12.83 6.00 -19.80
N LYS A 898 -14.10 5.69 -20.03
CA LYS A 898 -15.15 6.69 -20.33
C LYS A 898 -16.02 6.88 -19.10
N LEU A 899 -15.97 8.06 -18.50
CA LEU A 899 -16.58 8.38 -17.22
C LEU A 899 -17.44 9.65 -17.31
N LYS A 900 -18.39 9.82 -16.38
CA LYS A 900 -19.23 11.02 -16.21
C LYS A 900 -19.33 11.33 -14.72
N ASP A 901 -19.77 12.54 -14.38
CA ASP A 901 -19.97 13.01 -13.00
C ASP A 901 -18.65 13.01 -12.20
N ILE A 902 -17.62 13.58 -12.81
CA ILE A 902 -16.23 13.61 -12.32
C ILE A 902 -15.63 15.01 -12.41
N TYR A 903 -14.59 15.30 -11.62
CA TYR A 903 -13.77 16.50 -11.81
C TYR A 903 -12.45 16.16 -12.52
N ILE A 904 -12.09 16.95 -13.53
CA ILE A 904 -10.84 16.79 -14.31
C ILE A 904 -10.10 18.12 -14.32
N LEU A 905 -8.77 18.07 -14.26
CA LEU A 905 -7.92 19.25 -14.33
C LEU A 905 -8.17 20.04 -15.63
N ASN A 906 -8.37 21.35 -15.52
CA ASN A 906 -8.52 22.23 -16.66
C ASN A 906 -7.20 22.45 -17.41
N GLU A 907 -7.27 22.93 -18.65
CA GLU A 907 -6.09 23.15 -19.50
C GLU A 907 -5.13 24.19 -18.89
N GLU A 908 -5.66 25.14 -18.11
CA GLU A 908 -4.90 26.17 -17.41
C GLU A 908 -4.12 25.65 -16.19
N GLY A 909 -4.39 24.44 -15.72
CA GLY A 909 -3.71 23.87 -14.54
C GLY A 909 -4.02 24.62 -13.24
N THR A 910 -5.23 25.17 -13.11
CA THR A 910 -5.65 26.01 -11.97
C THR A 910 -6.75 25.40 -11.12
N ALA A 911 -7.55 24.48 -11.69
CA ALA A 911 -8.63 23.83 -10.98
C ALA A 911 -9.04 22.50 -11.63
N PHE A 912 -9.59 21.59 -10.83
CA PHE A 912 -10.38 20.47 -11.35
C PHE A 912 -11.84 20.92 -11.57
N GLU A 913 -12.38 20.77 -12.76
CA GLU A 913 -13.73 21.21 -13.14
C GLU A 913 -14.72 20.05 -13.21
N TYR A 914 -15.94 20.26 -12.72
CA TYR A 914 -16.97 19.22 -12.69
C TYR A 914 -17.60 18.97 -14.07
N ILE A 915 -17.51 17.72 -14.54
CA ILE A 915 -17.98 17.26 -15.84
C ILE A 915 -19.13 16.28 -15.65
N THR A 916 -20.34 16.66 -16.08
CA THR A 916 -21.56 15.83 -15.98
C THR A 916 -21.84 14.97 -17.23
N THR A 917 -21.03 15.12 -18.27
CA THR A 917 -21.16 14.35 -19.52
C THR A 917 -20.12 13.26 -19.62
N THR A 918 -20.40 12.18 -20.35
CA THR A 918 -19.42 11.11 -20.55
C THR A 918 -18.22 11.61 -21.36
N LYS A 919 -17.03 11.58 -20.74
CA LYS A 919 -15.74 11.96 -21.33
C LYS A 919 -14.77 10.78 -21.26
N ALA A 920 -13.98 10.59 -22.31
CA ALA A 920 -12.85 9.65 -22.28
C ALA A 920 -11.66 10.35 -21.60
N LEU A 921 -11.08 9.72 -20.59
CA LEU A 921 -9.90 10.24 -19.91
C LEU A 921 -8.63 9.97 -20.70
N ASN A 922 -7.63 10.82 -20.50
CA ASN A 922 -6.27 10.53 -20.91
C ASN A 922 -5.69 9.40 -20.03
N ALA A 923 -4.64 8.75 -20.52
CA ALA A 923 -4.01 7.69 -19.75
C ALA A 923 -3.21 8.28 -18.59
N MET A 924 -3.31 7.67 -17.41
CA MET A 924 -2.65 8.12 -16.17
C MET A 924 -3.11 9.49 -15.66
N GLU A 925 -4.21 10.03 -16.21
CA GLU A 925 -4.83 11.30 -15.80
C GLU A 925 -5.80 11.05 -14.64
N PRO A 926 -5.48 11.51 -13.42
CA PRO A 926 -6.35 11.28 -12.28
C PRO A 926 -7.55 12.23 -12.27
N TYR A 927 -8.60 11.86 -11.53
CA TYR A 927 -9.86 12.61 -11.48
C TYR A 927 -10.50 12.54 -10.09
N PHE A 928 -11.30 13.53 -9.73
CA PHE A 928 -12.11 13.46 -8.52
C PHE A 928 -13.52 12.94 -8.78
N THR A 929 -14.09 12.26 -7.79
CA THR A 929 -15.54 12.11 -7.63
C THR A 929 -15.95 12.68 -6.29
N THR A 930 -17.21 13.10 -6.15
CA THR A 930 -17.76 13.57 -4.88
C THR A 930 -18.97 12.74 -4.48
N ASN A 931 -19.19 12.65 -3.17
CA ASN A 931 -20.41 12.08 -2.62
C ASN A 931 -21.42 13.17 -2.18
N LEU A 932 -21.10 14.45 -2.38
CA LEU A 932 -22.02 15.56 -2.18
C LEU A 932 -23.15 15.49 -3.21
N ALA A 933 -24.36 15.91 -2.82
CA ALA A 933 -25.46 16.05 -3.77
C ALA A 933 -25.13 17.15 -4.80
N ASP A 934 -25.62 17.01 -6.03
CA ASP A 934 -25.36 17.98 -7.13
C ASP A 934 -25.71 19.44 -6.76
N SER A 935 -26.67 19.65 -5.85
CA SER A 935 -27.06 20.98 -5.37
C SER A 935 -26.04 21.64 -4.43
N VAL A 936 -25.09 20.87 -3.88
CA VAL A 936 -24.10 21.29 -2.88
C VAL A 936 -22.67 21.10 -3.39
N ALA A 937 -22.45 20.15 -4.31
CA ALA A 937 -21.15 19.89 -4.90
C ALA A 937 -20.56 21.18 -5.55
N PRO A 938 -19.28 21.52 -5.28
CA PRO A 938 -18.67 22.70 -5.88
C PRO A 938 -18.53 22.52 -7.39
N THR A 939 -18.60 23.60 -8.16
CA THR A 939 -18.41 23.54 -9.62
C THR A 939 -16.96 23.28 -10.02
N SER A 940 -16.01 23.59 -9.13
CA SER A 940 -14.59 23.36 -9.32
C SER A 940 -13.86 23.19 -7.98
N ILE A 941 -12.72 22.51 -8.03
CA ILE A 941 -11.75 22.37 -6.93
C ILE A 941 -10.51 23.18 -7.31
N VAL A 942 -10.27 24.28 -6.62
CA VAL A 942 -9.17 25.21 -6.92
C VAL A 942 -7.84 24.64 -6.41
N LEU A 943 -6.79 24.77 -7.23
CA LEU A 943 -5.44 24.34 -6.86
C LEU A 943 -4.67 25.45 -6.14
N PRO A 944 -3.72 25.09 -5.26
CA PRO A 944 -2.87 26.08 -4.60
C PRO A 944 -1.99 26.83 -5.61
N ASP A 945 -1.53 28.03 -5.24
CA ASP A 945 -0.51 28.72 -6.01
C ASP A 945 0.78 27.89 -6.10
N ILE A 946 1.42 27.90 -7.28
CA ILE A 946 2.71 27.24 -7.48
C ILE A 946 3.79 28.06 -6.74
N PRO A 947 4.63 27.41 -5.91
CA PRO A 947 5.67 28.15 -5.20
C PRO A 947 6.65 28.85 -6.17
N VAL A 948 7.13 30.02 -5.79
CA VAL A 948 8.09 30.80 -6.60
C VAL A 948 9.52 30.44 -6.17
N VAL A 949 10.37 29.97 -7.09
CA VAL A 949 11.82 29.80 -6.84
C VAL A 949 12.50 31.16 -6.99
N ALA A 950 13.26 31.58 -5.98
CA ALA A 950 14.18 32.70 -6.13
C ALA A 950 15.42 32.21 -6.90
N VAL A 951 15.63 32.71 -8.12
CA VAL A 951 16.84 32.42 -8.91
C VAL A 951 18.07 32.81 -8.11
N ARG A 952 18.96 31.85 -7.85
CA ARG A 952 20.18 32.05 -7.09
C ARG A 952 21.32 32.38 -8.05
N GLU A 953 21.52 33.66 -8.28
CA GLU A 953 22.61 34.18 -9.11
C GLU A 953 23.86 34.49 -8.28
N ALA A 954 25.04 34.27 -8.85
CA ALA A 954 26.29 34.78 -8.29
C ALA A 954 27.24 35.29 -9.37
N THR A 955 28.08 36.25 -8.99
CA THR A 955 29.14 36.78 -9.83
C THR A 955 30.49 36.54 -9.15
N LEU A 956 31.38 35.83 -9.84
CA LEU A 956 32.78 35.66 -9.47
C LEU A 956 33.62 36.67 -10.25
N ASP A 957 34.01 37.75 -9.59
CA ASP A 957 34.73 38.85 -10.21
C ASP A 957 36.21 38.86 -9.80
N GLU A 958 37.10 38.82 -10.80
CA GLU A 958 38.55 38.82 -10.59
C GLU A 958 39.07 40.07 -9.85
N MET A 959 38.29 41.14 -9.81
CA MET A 959 38.61 42.38 -9.10
C MET A 959 38.02 42.42 -7.68
N SER A 960 37.30 41.38 -7.26
CA SER A 960 36.64 41.32 -5.95
C SER A 960 37.54 40.81 -4.83
N SER A 961 37.32 41.33 -3.63
CA SER A 961 37.86 40.82 -2.37
C SER A 961 36.85 39.98 -1.57
N GLU A 962 35.62 39.84 -2.07
CA GLU A 962 34.57 39.07 -1.39
C GLU A 962 34.87 37.56 -1.43
N PRO A 963 34.62 36.83 -0.32
CA PRO A 963 34.88 35.40 -0.25
C PRO A 963 33.99 34.62 -1.24
N VAL A 964 34.51 33.51 -1.75
CA VAL A 964 33.70 32.56 -2.52
C VAL A 964 32.75 31.86 -1.55
N ILE A 965 31.46 31.88 -1.85
CA ILE A 965 30.42 31.27 -1.03
C ILE A 965 30.06 29.90 -1.62
N ALA A 966 29.96 28.89 -0.75
CA ALA A 966 29.50 27.57 -1.16
C ALA A 966 28.00 27.57 -1.50
N GLY A 967 27.63 26.73 -2.46
CA GLY A 967 26.25 26.56 -2.89
C GLY A 967 26.13 26.23 -4.37
N THR A 968 24.91 25.90 -4.75
CA THR A 968 24.52 25.70 -6.15
C THR A 968 23.86 26.97 -6.67
N TYR A 969 24.23 27.38 -7.87
CA TYR A 969 23.81 28.61 -8.52
C TYR A 969 23.19 28.31 -9.88
N ASP A 970 22.01 28.88 -10.14
CA ASP A 970 21.30 28.73 -11.40
C ASP A 970 22.05 29.44 -12.53
N VAL A 971 22.58 30.63 -12.21
CA VAL A 971 23.40 31.46 -13.10
C VAL A 971 24.63 31.92 -12.33
N LEU A 972 25.81 31.52 -12.82
CA LEU A 972 27.09 31.96 -12.31
C LEU A 972 27.83 32.74 -13.39
N THR A 973 28.10 34.02 -13.14
CA THR A 973 28.86 34.88 -14.04
C THR A 973 30.31 34.97 -13.57
N LEU A 974 31.25 34.43 -14.35
CA LEU A 974 32.69 34.61 -14.13
C LEU A 974 33.17 35.85 -14.90
N LYS A 975 33.44 36.93 -14.18
CA LYS A 975 34.04 38.15 -14.72
C LYS A 975 35.54 38.06 -14.63
N ARG A 976 36.14 37.63 -15.72
CA ARG A 976 37.57 37.42 -15.79
C ARG A 976 38.11 37.67 -17.19
N THR A 977 39.14 38.49 -17.25
CA THR A 977 39.89 38.76 -18.48
C THR A 977 40.90 37.65 -18.74
N PHE A 978 40.94 37.16 -19.98
CA PHE A 978 41.96 36.24 -20.47
C PHE A 978 42.70 36.83 -21.68
N GLU A 979 44.02 36.70 -21.68
CA GLU A 979 44.85 37.10 -22.82
C GLU A 979 44.93 35.98 -23.86
N ALA A 980 45.17 36.34 -25.13
CA ALA A 980 45.52 35.35 -26.15
C ALA A 980 46.91 34.77 -25.84
N GLY A 981 47.02 33.45 -25.71
CA GLY A 981 48.21 32.74 -25.26
C GLY A 981 47.97 31.99 -23.94
N TYR A 982 49.04 31.82 -23.15
CA TYR A 982 48.99 31.08 -21.89
C TYR A 982 48.46 31.92 -20.72
N ASN A 983 47.53 31.36 -19.95
CA ASN A 983 46.96 31.94 -18.75
C ASN A 983 46.98 30.90 -17.62
N THR A 984 47.16 31.33 -16.37
CA THR A 984 46.98 30.45 -15.19
C THR A 984 45.56 30.53 -14.68
N ILE A 985 44.91 29.42 -14.31
CA ILE A 985 43.52 29.40 -13.85
C ILE A 985 43.36 28.57 -12.58
N CYS A 986 42.55 29.05 -11.64
CA CYS A 986 42.05 28.29 -10.50
C CYS A 986 40.59 28.68 -10.28
N LEU A 987 39.67 27.72 -10.37
CA LEU A 987 38.22 27.94 -10.23
C LEU A 987 37.66 27.21 -9.01
N PRO A 988 36.61 27.74 -8.34
CA PRO A 988 35.96 27.07 -7.21
C PRO A 988 34.95 25.98 -7.61
N PHE A 989 34.81 25.73 -8.91
CA PHE A 989 33.94 24.72 -9.50
C PHE A 989 34.69 23.93 -10.58
N ALA A 990 34.16 22.76 -10.95
CA ALA A 990 34.74 21.90 -11.98
C ALA A 990 34.30 22.34 -13.39
N VAL A 991 35.14 22.03 -14.40
CA VAL A 991 34.83 22.25 -15.82
C VAL A 991 35.04 20.94 -16.56
N ASP A 992 33.96 20.29 -16.97
CA ASP A 992 33.99 18.99 -17.66
C ASP A 992 34.18 19.10 -19.18
N ASP A 993 33.91 20.27 -19.76
CA ASP A 993 34.12 20.55 -21.18
C ASP A 993 34.80 21.91 -21.36
N ILE A 994 36.12 21.90 -21.51
CA ILE A 994 36.95 23.09 -21.71
C ILE A 994 36.53 23.85 -22.97
N ALA A 995 36.13 23.14 -24.04
CA ALA A 995 35.82 23.74 -25.33
C ALA A 995 34.54 24.57 -25.28
N SER A 996 33.53 24.12 -24.54
CA SER A 996 32.27 24.86 -24.37
C SER A 996 32.43 26.14 -23.55
N VAL A 997 33.34 26.15 -22.57
CA VAL A 997 33.53 27.29 -21.66
C VAL A 997 34.53 28.30 -22.21
N PHE A 998 35.62 27.83 -22.82
CA PHE A 998 36.76 28.68 -23.21
C PHE A 998 37.01 28.74 -24.73
N GLY A 999 36.19 28.06 -25.52
CA GLY A 999 36.28 28.05 -26.99
C GLY A 999 36.91 26.76 -27.55
N GLN A 1000 36.55 26.44 -28.79
CA GLN A 1000 36.79 25.12 -29.42
C GLN A 1000 38.26 24.68 -29.47
N ASP A 1001 39.19 25.63 -29.53
CA ASP A 1001 40.63 25.40 -29.66
C ASP A 1001 41.40 25.67 -28.35
N ALA A 1002 40.70 25.87 -27.24
CA ALA A 1002 41.31 26.02 -25.92
C ALA A 1002 41.95 24.71 -25.43
N GLN A 1003 43.06 24.81 -24.72
CA GLN A 1003 43.78 23.65 -24.18
C GLN A 1003 44.14 23.88 -22.71
N ALA A 1004 43.93 22.89 -21.84
CA ALA A 1004 44.36 22.99 -20.44
C ALA A 1004 45.45 21.98 -20.08
N TYR A 1005 46.21 22.33 -19.04
CA TYR A 1005 47.37 21.59 -18.61
C TYR A 1005 47.50 21.51 -17.08
N GLU A 1006 47.74 20.30 -16.58
CA GLU A 1006 48.01 20.00 -15.17
C GLU A 1006 49.51 20.02 -14.87
N PHE A 1007 49.90 20.55 -13.70
CA PHE A 1007 51.28 20.54 -13.26
C PHE A 1007 51.79 19.11 -12.96
N PHE A 1008 52.76 18.64 -13.75
CA PHE A 1008 53.28 17.28 -13.67
C PHE A 1008 54.44 17.13 -12.68
N GLY A 1009 55.39 18.08 -12.67
CA GLY A 1009 56.58 18.07 -11.81
C GLY A 1009 57.82 18.66 -12.49
N LEU A 1010 59.00 18.55 -11.85
CA LEU A 1010 60.26 19.06 -12.41
C LEU A 1010 61.07 18.00 -13.15
N MET A 1011 61.69 18.39 -14.26
CA MET A 1011 62.69 17.58 -14.98
C MET A 1011 63.86 18.48 -15.39
N GLY A 1012 64.96 18.43 -14.64
CA GLY A 1012 66.08 19.35 -14.86
C GLY A 1012 65.67 20.80 -14.55
N ASN A 1013 65.82 21.69 -15.53
CA ASN A 1013 65.40 23.09 -15.43
C ASN A 1013 63.97 23.35 -15.96
N ASP A 1014 63.26 22.30 -16.33
CA ASP A 1014 61.93 22.41 -16.93
C ASP A 1014 60.82 22.13 -15.90
N ILE A 1015 59.83 23.01 -15.83
CA ILE A 1015 58.57 22.85 -15.10
C ILE A 1015 57.56 22.25 -16.07
N ASN A 1016 57.20 20.99 -15.84
CA ASN A 1016 56.49 20.18 -16.82
C ASN A 1016 54.99 20.16 -16.54
N PHE A 1017 54.22 20.25 -17.61
CA PHE A 1017 52.77 20.32 -17.64
C PHE A 1017 52.23 19.31 -18.65
N VAL A 1018 51.15 18.61 -18.31
CA VAL A 1018 50.54 17.58 -19.16
C VAL A 1018 49.13 18.00 -19.53
N LYS A 1019 48.75 17.81 -20.80
CA LYS A 1019 47.43 18.15 -21.30
C LYS A 1019 46.33 17.35 -20.60
N ILE A 1020 45.22 18.03 -20.32
CA ILE A 1020 44.03 17.49 -19.66
C ILE A 1020 42.77 17.97 -20.38
N ASP A 1021 41.69 17.20 -20.24
CA ASP A 1021 40.40 17.50 -20.89
C ASP A 1021 39.36 18.11 -19.92
N THR A 1022 39.62 18.09 -18.62
CA THR A 1022 38.70 18.62 -17.57
C THR A 1022 39.47 19.35 -16.48
N LEU A 1023 38.84 20.31 -15.81
CA LEU A 1023 39.38 21.02 -14.64
C LEU A 1023 38.65 20.58 -13.37
N ALA A 1024 39.36 20.07 -12.37
CA ALA A 1024 38.78 19.85 -11.04
C ALA A 1024 38.66 21.17 -10.25
N ALA A 1025 37.57 21.31 -9.48
CA ALA A 1025 37.37 22.43 -8.57
C ALA A 1025 38.53 22.57 -7.57
N GLY A 1026 38.88 23.81 -7.20
CA GLY A 1026 39.92 24.06 -6.20
C GLY A 1026 41.35 23.95 -6.71
N GLN A 1027 41.61 23.48 -7.93
CA GLN A 1027 42.97 23.18 -8.38
C GLN A 1027 43.53 24.22 -9.37
N PRO A 1028 44.85 24.51 -9.29
CA PRO A 1028 45.51 25.41 -10.24
C PRO A 1028 45.93 24.68 -11.53
N TYR A 1029 45.66 25.29 -12.68
CA TYR A 1029 46.00 24.80 -14.02
C TYR A 1029 46.57 25.92 -14.90
N ILE A 1030 47.15 25.54 -16.05
CA ILE A 1030 47.43 26.47 -17.16
C ILE A 1030 46.40 26.22 -18.26
N ILE A 1031 45.88 27.28 -18.86
CA ILE A 1031 45.04 27.23 -20.05
C ILE A 1031 45.68 28.05 -21.17
N TYR A 1032 45.74 27.48 -22.38
CA TYR A 1032 46.14 28.17 -23.60
C TYR A 1032 44.90 28.52 -24.40
N LEU A 1033 44.82 29.78 -24.83
CA LEU A 1033 43.71 30.33 -25.59
C LEU A 1033 44.22 30.95 -26.90
N PRO A 1034 43.68 30.58 -28.08
CA PRO A 1034 44.08 31.18 -29.35
C PRO A 1034 43.69 32.66 -29.49
N GLU A 1035 42.58 33.05 -28.86
CA GLU A 1035 42.03 34.41 -28.85
C GLU A 1035 41.77 34.86 -27.41
N ALA A 1036 41.82 36.17 -27.17
CA ALA A 1036 41.53 36.74 -25.85
C ALA A 1036 40.04 36.68 -25.54
N ILE A 1037 39.69 36.47 -24.27
CA ILE A 1037 38.30 36.50 -23.80
C ILE A 1037 38.14 37.74 -22.93
N SER A 1038 37.36 38.71 -23.41
CA SER A 1038 37.06 39.97 -22.71
C SER A 1038 35.60 40.10 -22.28
N GLU A 1039 34.76 39.12 -22.62
CA GLU A 1039 33.35 39.07 -22.21
C GLU A 1039 33.18 38.22 -20.95
N ASP A 1040 32.13 38.50 -20.19
CA ASP A 1040 31.78 37.73 -19.01
C ASP A 1040 31.35 36.30 -19.40
N ILE A 1041 31.90 35.30 -18.72
CA ILE A 1041 31.53 33.89 -18.96
C ILE A 1041 30.31 33.57 -18.09
N VAL A 1042 29.17 33.31 -18.71
CA VAL A 1042 27.92 32.95 -18.01
C VAL A 1042 27.74 31.44 -18.05
N LEU A 1043 27.66 30.83 -16.86
CA LEU A 1043 27.52 29.39 -16.68
C LEU A 1043 26.21 29.09 -15.96
N SER A 1044 25.61 27.94 -16.28
CA SER A 1044 24.36 27.49 -15.65
C SER A 1044 24.60 26.26 -14.77
N ASN A 1045 23.83 26.15 -13.69
CA ASN A 1045 23.82 25.00 -12.78
C ASN A 1045 25.21 24.66 -12.20
N ILE A 1046 25.92 25.67 -11.70
CA ILE A 1046 27.24 25.48 -11.11
C ILE A 1046 27.13 25.23 -9.61
N SER A 1047 27.80 24.18 -9.12
CA SER A 1047 27.94 23.90 -7.70
C SER A 1047 29.35 24.20 -7.21
N ILE A 1048 29.44 24.87 -6.06
CA ILE A 1048 30.67 25.17 -5.32
C ILE A 1048 30.57 24.47 -3.97
N ASP A 1049 31.41 23.46 -3.75
CA ASP A 1049 31.50 22.73 -2.49
C ASP A 1049 32.16 23.58 -1.40
N GLU A 1050 31.85 23.31 -0.13
CA GLU A 1050 32.51 24.00 0.99
C GLU A 1050 34.05 23.88 0.92
N GLU A 1051 34.56 22.72 0.52
CA GLU A 1051 36.00 22.48 0.38
C GLU A 1051 36.64 23.27 -0.77
N SER A 1052 35.88 23.60 -1.82
CA SER A 1052 36.38 24.35 -2.99
C SER A 1052 36.21 25.87 -2.87
N THR A 1053 35.67 26.37 -1.74
CA THR A 1053 35.64 27.82 -1.44
C THR A 1053 37.04 28.40 -1.17
N GLN A 1054 38.03 27.54 -0.91
CA GLN A 1054 39.43 27.92 -0.73
C GLN A 1054 40.28 27.43 -1.91
N PRO A 1055 41.13 28.28 -2.50
CA PRO A 1055 41.95 27.85 -3.61
C PRO A 1055 43.05 26.89 -3.12
N GLY A 1056 43.16 25.76 -3.80
CA GLY A 1056 44.16 24.75 -3.53
C GLY A 1056 45.54 25.09 -4.08
N PHE A 1057 46.48 24.18 -3.84
CA PHE A 1057 47.85 24.30 -4.33
C PHE A 1057 48.47 22.92 -4.58
N VAL A 1058 49.41 22.88 -5.51
CA VAL A 1058 50.20 21.70 -5.82
C VAL A 1058 51.68 22.02 -5.54
N ILE A 1059 52.34 21.18 -4.76
CA ILE A 1059 53.79 21.26 -4.51
C ILE A 1059 54.44 20.01 -5.07
N LYS A 1060 55.36 20.19 -6.01
CA LYS A 1060 56.20 19.10 -6.53
C LYS A 1060 57.62 19.60 -6.67
N ASP A 1061 58.56 18.83 -6.12
CA ASP A 1061 60.00 19.06 -6.27
C ASP A 1061 60.47 20.47 -5.86
N GLY A 1062 59.79 21.09 -4.89
CA GLY A 1062 60.11 22.45 -4.40
C GLY A 1062 59.47 23.59 -5.21
N THR A 1063 58.78 23.29 -6.32
CA THR A 1063 57.95 24.26 -7.02
C THR A 1063 56.53 24.24 -6.45
N HIS A 1064 56.05 25.42 -6.08
CA HIS A 1064 54.68 25.62 -5.61
C HIS A 1064 53.86 26.25 -6.72
N PHE A 1065 52.75 25.61 -7.09
CA PHE A 1065 51.75 26.17 -7.98
C PHE A 1065 50.47 26.38 -7.17
N ARG A 1066 50.10 27.63 -6.92
CA ARG A 1066 49.07 28.01 -5.92
C ARG A 1066 47.95 28.79 -6.58
N GLY A 1067 46.70 28.40 -6.34
CA GLY A 1067 45.52 29.15 -6.77
C GLY A 1067 45.28 30.40 -5.92
N ILE A 1068 44.54 31.35 -6.50
CA ILE A 1068 44.08 32.60 -5.87
C ILE A 1068 42.65 32.85 -6.37
N TYR A 1069 41.69 33.13 -5.47
CA TYR A 1069 40.32 33.51 -5.87
C TYR A 1069 40.02 35.00 -5.76
N HIS A 1070 40.82 35.75 -5.01
CA HIS A 1070 40.54 37.15 -4.70
C HIS A 1070 41.65 38.06 -5.20
N LEU A 1071 41.32 39.33 -5.33
CA LEU A 1071 42.31 40.39 -5.54
C LEU A 1071 43.29 40.43 -4.35
N VAL A 1072 44.56 40.13 -4.59
CA VAL A 1072 45.62 40.13 -3.57
C VAL A 1072 46.86 40.87 -4.06
N THR A 1073 47.83 41.13 -3.17
CA THR A 1073 49.15 41.62 -3.55
C THR A 1073 50.17 40.49 -3.56
N SER A 1074 51.24 40.63 -4.35
CA SER A 1074 52.31 39.64 -4.49
C SER A 1074 53.05 39.31 -3.18
N ASP A 1075 52.90 40.14 -2.14
CA ASP A 1075 53.50 39.93 -0.82
C ASP A 1075 52.66 39.02 0.10
N ILE A 1076 51.56 38.44 -0.39
CA ILE A 1076 50.65 37.55 0.39
C ILE A 1076 51.36 36.30 0.94
N TYR A 1077 52.46 35.88 0.31
CA TYR A 1077 53.29 34.77 0.77
C TYR A 1077 54.70 35.26 1.11
N SER A 1078 55.36 34.62 2.08
CA SER A 1078 56.76 34.89 2.43
C SER A 1078 57.78 34.39 1.39
N MET A 1079 57.31 34.01 0.20
CA MET A 1079 58.07 33.36 -0.88
C MET A 1079 58.02 34.25 -2.12
N GLU A 1080 59.04 34.17 -2.96
CA GLU A 1080 59.02 34.90 -4.24
C GLU A 1080 58.02 34.25 -5.20
N LEU A 1081 57.16 35.09 -5.79
CA LEU A 1081 56.10 34.68 -6.72
C LEU A 1081 56.43 35.08 -8.16
N HIS A 1082 56.02 34.24 -9.10
CA HIS A 1082 56.20 34.43 -10.54
C HIS A 1082 54.85 34.32 -11.25
N LYS A 1083 54.62 35.22 -12.21
CA LYS A 1083 53.50 35.19 -13.17
C LYS A 1083 53.90 34.45 -14.43
N LEU A 1084 52.89 33.87 -15.06
CA LEU A 1084 52.98 33.35 -16.41
C LEU A 1084 52.57 34.46 -17.39
N ASN A 1085 53.46 34.79 -18.31
CA ASN A 1085 53.15 35.66 -19.42
C ASN A 1085 52.49 34.87 -20.56
N ALA A 1086 51.71 35.54 -21.41
CA ALA A 1086 50.98 34.93 -22.52
C ALA A 1086 51.89 34.16 -23.50
N ASP A 1087 53.17 34.53 -23.60
CA ASP A 1087 54.18 33.87 -24.44
C ASP A 1087 54.77 32.59 -23.82
N GLY A 1088 54.34 32.21 -22.61
CA GLY A 1088 54.80 31.03 -21.89
C GLY A 1088 56.06 31.25 -21.05
N THR A 1089 56.53 32.50 -20.89
CA THR A 1089 57.65 32.83 -20.01
C THR A 1089 57.19 33.09 -18.57
N LEU A 1090 58.08 32.81 -17.61
CA LEU A 1090 57.87 33.16 -16.21
C LEU A 1090 58.57 34.48 -15.87
N GLU A 1091 57.84 35.39 -15.26
CA GLU A 1091 58.36 36.67 -14.79
C GLU A 1091 58.09 36.83 -13.30
N LYS A 1092 59.04 37.40 -12.57
CA LYS A 1092 58.90 37.66 -11.14
C LYS A 1092 57.92 38.81 -10.91
N TYR A 1093 57.01 38.66 -9.95
CA TYR A 1093 56.17 39.77 -9.49
C TYR A 1093 57.03 40.83 -8.78
N ALA A 1094 56.75 42.11 -9.05
CA ALA A 1094 57.29 43.19 -8.23
C ALA A 1094 56.65 43.16 -6.82
N PRO A 1095 57.37 43.57 -5.76
CA PRO A 1095 56.78 43.68 -4.42
C PRO A 1095 55.55 44.60 -4.43
N GLY A 1096 54.45 44.15 -3.85
CA GLY A 1096 53.17 44.85 -3.82
C GLY A 1096 52.38 44.88 -5.14
N GLU A 1097 52.84 44.22 -6.20
CA GLU A 1097 52.10 44.10 -7.47
C GLU A 1097 50.76 43.40 -7.25
N ILE A 1098 49.71 43.89 -7.92
CA ILE A 1098 48.35 43.36 -7.78
C ILE A 1098 48.23 42.05 -8.57
N ILE A 1099 47.59 41.07 -7.94
CA ILE A 1099 47.22 39.79 -8.53
C ILE A 1099 45.71 39.67 -8.49
N ASN A 1100 45.08 39.75 -9.66
CA ASN A 1100 43.65 39.56 -9.82
C ASN A 1100 43.24 38.12 -9.48
N GLY A 1101 42.01 37.96 -9.00
CA GLY A 1101 41.42 36.69 -8.60
C GLY A 1101 41.32 35.65 -9.72
N PHE A 1102 40.97 34.43 -9.32
CA PHE A 1102 40.84 33.23 -10.13
C PHE A 1102 42.10 32.79 -10.91
N ARG A 1103 43.28 33.29 -10.55
CA ARG A 1103 44.58 32.95 -11.17
C ARG A 1103 45.34 31.92 -10.34
N ALA A 1104 46.50 31.50 -10.85
CA ALA A 1104 47.47 30.75 -10.07
C ALA A 1104 48.87 31.33 -10.24
N VAL A 1105 49.71 31.17 -9.22
CA VAL A 1105 51.06 31.74 -9.15
C VAL A 1105 52.10 30.67 -8.87
N PHE A 1106 53.32 30.92 -9.35
CA PHE A 1106 54.45 30.02 -9.14
C PHE A 1106 55.38 30.53 -8.06
N SER A 1107 55.87 29.65 -7.20
CA SER A 1107 57.12 29.85 -6.47
C SER A 1107 58.09 28.77 -6.90
N ILE A 1108 59.21 29.18 -7.48
CA ILE A 1108 60.18 28.29 -8.12
C ILE A 1108 61.47 28.21 -7.28
N PRO A 1109 62.17 27.06 -7.28
CA PRO A 1109 63.31 26.83 -6.41
C PRO A 1109 64.60 27.56 -6.83
N TRP A 1110 64.75 27.95 -8.10
CA TRP A 1110 65.85 28.80 -8.59
C TRP A 1110 65.46 29.53 -9.88
N GLU A 1111 66.17 30.61 -10.22
CA GLU A 1111 65.92 31.41 -11.42
C GLU A 1111 66.30 30.68 -12.72
N GLY A 1112 65.63 31.02 -13.83
CA GLY A 1112 65.94 30.51 -15.17
C GLY A 1112 65.25 29.19 -15.54
N MET A 1113 64.21 28.79 -14.82
CA MET A 1113 63.39 27.62 -15.17
C MET A 1113 62.47 27.91 -16.36
N THR A 1114 62.21 26.90 -17.20
CA THR A 1114 61.38 27.02 -18.40
C THR A 1114 60.14 26.13 -18.30
N LEU A 1115 59.00 26.56 -18.84
CA LEU A 1115 57.79 25.74 -18.90
C LEU A 1115 57.83 24.77 -20.08
N ARG A 1116 57.40 23.52 -19.87
CA ARG A 1116 57.26 22.49 -20.91
C ARG A 1116 55.87 21.87 -20.87
N PHE A 1117 55.21 21.86 -22.02
CA PHE A 1117 53.88 21.30 -22.21
C PHE A 1117 53.96 20.02 -23.03
N TYR A 1118 53.35 18.94 -22.54
CA TYR A 1118 53.34 17.64 -23.20
C TYR A 1118 51.92 17.27 -23.62
N GLU A 1119 51.75 16.97 -24.91
CA GLU A 1119 50.46 16.57 -25.52
C GLU A 1119 50.12 15.09 -25.27
N ASP A 1120 51.12 14.20 -25.16
CA ASP A 1120 50.93 12.72 -25.19
C ASP A 1120 51.43 11.96 -23.94
N ALA A 1121 51.53 12.61 -22.78
CA ALA A 1121 52.02 11.94 -21.57
C ALA A 1121 50.90 11.18 -20.83
N THR A 1122 50.83 9.86 -21.01
CA THR A 1122 49.96 9.01 -20.16
C THR A 1122 50.55 8.92 -18.75
N GLY A 1123 49.97 9.67 -17.81
CA GLY A 1123 50.35 9.65 -16.41
C GLY A 1123 50.25 8.24 -15.81
N ILE A 1124 51.23 7.89 -14.96
CA ILE A 1124 51.35 6.58 -14.29
C ILE A 1124 50.19 6.24 -13.32
N ARG A 1125 49.18 7.12 -13.21
CA ARG A 1125 47.99 6.95 -12.37
C ARG A 1125 46.88 6.12 -13.02
N SER A 1126 46.98 5.76 -14.30
CA SER A 1126 46.04 4.85 -14.97
C SER A 1126 46.37 3.36 -14.78
N ILE A 1127 47.08 2.98 -13.71
CA ILE A 1127 47.33 1.58 -13.36
C ILE A 1127 46.19 1.13 -12.43
N ASP A 1128 45.22 0.46 -13.03
CA ASP A 1128 44.09 -0.15 -12.32
C ASP A 1128 44.59 -1.30 -11.41
N ASN A 1129 44.30 -1.23 -10.11
CA ASN A 1129 44.62 -2.26 -9.10
C ASN A 1129 43.45 -3.24 -8.88
N GLY A 1130 42.43 -3.25 -9.73
CA GLY A 1130 41.30 -4.17 -9.66
C GLY A 1130 41.70 -5.65 -9.76
N GLN A 1131 41.01 -6.51 -9.02
CA GLN A 1131 41.21 -7.97 -9.07
C GLN A 1131 40.95 -8.53 -10.48
N LEU A 1132 41.95 -9.23 -11.03
CA LEU A 1132 41.88 -9.87 -12.34
C LEU A 1132 41.05 -11.17 -12.30
N THR A 1133 39.95 -11.23 -13.07
CA THR A 1133 39.38 -12.49 -13.55
C THR A 1133 40.19 -12.95 -14.77
N ILE A 1134 40.97 -14.02 -14.59
CA ILE A 1134 41.89 -14.55 -15.62
C ILE A 1134 41.13 -15.52 -16.52
N ASP A 1135 40.37 -14.99 -17.49
CA ASP A 1135 39.75 -15.80 -18.56
C ASP A 1135 40.19 -15.39 -19.97
N ASN A 1136 41.21 -14.52 -20.12
CA ASN A 1136 41.63 -14.01 -21.43
C ASN A 1136 43.15 -13.95 -21.67
N VAL A 1137 43.51 -13.88 -22.95
CA VAL A 1137 44.87 -13.90 -23.50
C VAL A 1137 45.72 -12.72 -23.00
N ILE A 1138 46.86 -13.02 -22.38
CA ILE A 1138 47.81 -12.05 -21.80
C ILE A 1138 49.17 -12.09 -22.53
N TYR A 1139 49.84 -10.95 -22.61
CA TYR A 1139 51.15 -10.78 -23.26
C TYR A 1139 52.19 -10.19 -22.30
N ASN A 1140 53.47 -10.50 -22.50
CA ASN A 1140 54.58 -9.80 -21.83
C ASN A 1140 54.92 -8.49 -22.56
N LEU A 1141 55.84 -7.69 -21.99
CA LEU A 1141 56.30 -6.43 -22.59
C LEU A 1141 56.99 -6.59 -23.95
N ALA A 1142 57.41 -7.80 -24.32
CA ALA A 1142 57.96 -8.13 -25.62
C ALA A 1142 56.89 -8.58 -26.64
N GLY A 1143 55.59 -8.47 -26.30
CA GLY A 1143 54.49 -8.84 -27.17
C GLY A 1143 54.27 -10.35 -27.32
N GLN A 1144 54.87 -11.18 -26.46
CA GLN A 1144 54.72 -12.63 -26.50
C GLN A 1144 53.54 -13.07 -25.62
N ARG A 1145 52.70 -13.96 -26.14
CA ARG A 1145 51.57 -14.53 -25.39
C ARG A 1145 52.10 -15.40 -24.25
N ILE A 1146 51.57 -15.20 -23.03
CA ILE A 1146 51.90 -16.00 -21.84
C ILE A 1146 50.63 -16.68 -21.32
N SER A 1147 50.78 -17.84 -20.66
CA SER A 1147 49.66 -18.65 -20.18
C SER A 1147 49.28 -18.39 -18.73
N LYS A 1148 50.15 -17.71 -17.97
CA LYS A 1148 49.91 -17.32 -16.58
C LYS A 1148 50.51 -15.93 -16.32
N PRO A 1149 49.88 -15.09 -15.48
CA PRO A 1149 50.44 -13.80 -15.11
C PRO A 1149 51.73 -13.98 -14.30
N GLN A 1150 52.74 -13.15 -14.58
CA GLN A 1150 54.01 -13.11 -13.84
C GLN A 1150 54.14 -11.77 -13.11
N LYS A 1151 54.90 -11.73 -12.01
CA LYS A 1151 55.22 -10.48 -11.31
C LYS A 1151 55.90 -9.50 -12.27
N GLY A 1152 55.42 -8.26 -12.29
CA GLY A 1152 55.85 -7.22 -13.23
C GLY A 1152 54.71 -6.73 -14.12
N ILE A 1153 55.07 -5.97 -15.16
CA ILE A 1153 54.08 -5.38 -16.08
C ILE A 1153 53.72 -6.40 -17.18
N ILE A 1154 52.43 -6.65 -17.36
CA ILE A 1154 51.87 -7.44 -18.45
C ILE A 1154 50.94 -6.59 -19.32
N ILE A 1155 50.58 -7.08 -20.51
CA ILE A 1155 49.62 -6.44 -21.41
C ILE A 1155 48.38 -7.35 -21.54
N ASN A 1156 47.21 -6.81 -21.22
CA ASN A 1156 45.92 -7.49 -21.38
C ASN A 1156 44.96 -6.56 -22.14
N LYS A 1157 44.42 -7.03 -23.28
CA LYS A 1157 43.60 -6.22 -24.20
C LYS A 1157 44.20 -4.83 -24.54
N GLY A 1158 45.53 -4.77 -24.73
CA GLY A 1158 46.24 -3.53 -25.05
C GLY A 1158 46.52 -2.60 -23.86
N LYS A 1159 46.09 -2.96 -22.64
CA LYS A 1159 46.36 -2.19 -21.41
C LYS A 1159 47.54 -2.77 -20.63
N LYS A 1160 48.42 -1.91 -20.11
CA LYS A 1160 49.54 -2.29 -19.22
C LYS A 1160 49.01 -2.49 -17.79
N ILE A 1161 49.24 -3.66 -17.22
CA ILE A 1161 48.80 -4.02 -15.86
C ILE A 1161 50.04 -4.43 -15.05
N TYR A 1162 50.20 -3.90 -13.84
CA TYR A 1162 51.29 -4.29 -12.95
C TYR A 1162 50.82 -5.34 -11.94
N ILE A 1163 51.46 -6.51 -11.95
CA ILE A 1163 51.16 -7.61 -11.04
C ILE A 1163 52.24 -7.67 -9.97
N ARG A 1164 51.83 -7.50 -8.70
CA ARG A 1164 52.73 -7.41 -7.53
C ARG A 1164 53.36 -8.72 -7.11
#